data_AF-A0A813WL57-F1
#
_entry.id   AF-A0A813WL57-F1
#
_cell.length_a   1.000
_cell.length_b   1.000
_cell.length_c   1.000
_cell.angle_alpha   90.00
_cell.angle_beta   90.00
_cell.angle_gamma   90.00
#
_symmetry.space_group_name_H-M   'P 1'
#
loop_
_entity.id
_entity.type
_entity.pdbx_description
1 polymer ?
#
loop_
_entity_poly.entity_id
_entity_poly.type
_entity_poly.pdbx_seq_one_letter_code
_entity_poly.pdbx_strand_id
1 'polypeptide(L)'
;MSWYHILRLIPTIYAILIIITITCIFTRGFTNIHLNLIDKLYSFDYPRTYVELYFLMLFDSFVLIFSSFVIFLFKRCQRFKYFRVVLIIFQLITYVYSLSKFLVFYEWTNVRNATSPYQFDRFDYLAIIFIPLFALGGIFIWIIFFRIINIKHTDPERQLLINEPTRSYTEEIDPLLVEIEDGSTKSTKNENKDLKIQIKETSGLWWRIIKLGKQEWKLYIIGFCSLLIAASSNFNNFSFNQYVSSTIFFLAEMFQPYFSGEIISCVVDKNWHKFLTNIFWYLGISVIFVITSGLRGFIFSITLTNLIQRLRDTVFTRILKQDIEFFDETKTGEITSRLASDITTVSEAVSLNLNIFLRSTVQTIGTIIMMLVLSWNLFLLVLITGPLAFGTGKLYGDLMANQQKKVQDALAESNSLAEEAIATIRTVKSFANEDEEIRLFHKKNDLVRKFSIRQALYYFGYLWNGQILIVLLNLGTLAYGGHLVMNNRLSVSNFVSFILYQQRLGDALDAINGVYADLMKASGASVKLFEYIDRIPKITNNGIEKPNQFQGRIEFKNVSFAFPNRKNDKVLKNISFTVQPGEQVALVGPSGSGKTTCISLLEHFYEADEGEILIDGIPVQNYDYKFYHEKVSLVSQEPVLHARSIRDNIQYGLIEKKPQEEIELVSQMANAHLFISQFQCKYDTECGERGVQMAGGQKQRIALARALIRSPNVLLLDEATSALDAEAEAQVQEAIARTVIGRTVLVIAHRLSTIRNANKILVLQYGEIVEEGTHIDLMRKRGLYYQLVKRQTEQNEIEIKDHSIHHHNTNNNTTMLMDVPLTDKKYSTSFNAKDSI
;
A
#
# COMPACT_ATOMS: atom_id res chain seq x y z
N MET A 1 -41.31 -48.94 10.86
CA MET A 1 -41.03 -47.78 11.76
C MET A 1 -39.62 -47.28 11.50
N SER A 2 -39.38 -45.96 11.49
CA SER A 2 -38.05 -45.41 11.18
C SER A 2 -37.13 -45.34 12.40
N TRP A 3 -35.83 -45.60 12.19
CA TRP A 3 -34.73 -45.33 13.15
C TRP A 3 -34.80 -43.94 13.78
N TYR A 4 -35.38 -42.97 13.07
CA TYR A 4 -35.60 -41.60 13.52
C TYR A 4 -36.45 -41.48 14.81
N HIS A 5 -37.30 -42.47 15.12
CA HIS A 5 -38.03 -42.51 16.40
C HIS A 5 -37.17 -43.00 17.56
N ILE A 6 -36.30 -43.99 17.33
CA ILE A 6 -35.38 -44.53 18.35
C ILE A 6 -34.38 -43.43 18.74
N LEU A 7 -33.76 -42.78 17.73
CA LEU A 7 -32.89 -41.61 17.90
C LEU A 7 -33.56 -40.42 18.60
N ARG A 8 -34.90 -40.36 18.64
CA ARG A 8 -35.66 -39.32 19.34
C ARG A 8 -35.75 -39.54 20.85
N LEU A 9 -35.65 -40.79 21.29
CA LEU A 9 -35.75 -41.22 22.69
C LEU A 9 -34.40 -41.30 23.40
N ILE A 10 -33.31 -41.55 22.65
CA ILE A 10 -31.95 -41.67 23.20
C ILE A 10 -31.60 -40.51 24.15
N PRO A 11 -31.71 -39.22 23.80
CA PRO A 11 -31.28 -38.13 24.69
C PRO A 11 -32.09 -38.05 26.00
N THR A 12 -33.37 -38.40 25.97
CA THR A 12 -34.23 -38.41 27.17
C THR A 12 -33.95 -39.62 28.06
N ILE A 13 -33.70 -40.81 27.49
CA ILE A 13 -33.26 -41.99 28.23
C ILE A 13 -31.89 -41.73 28.88
N TYR A 14 -30.99 -41.05 28.16
CA TYR A 14 -29.66 -40.65 28.62
C TYR A 14 -29.71 -39.67 29.80
N ALA A 15 -30.56 -38.64 29.73
CA ALA A 15 -30.77 -37.70 30.83
C ALA A 15 -31.31 -38.42 32.09
N ILE A 16 -32.25 -39.36 31.92
CA ILE A 16 -32.78 -40.18 33.03
C ILE A 16 -31.68 -41.08 33.62
N LEU A 17 -30.85 -41.74 32.79
CA LEU A 17 -29.71 -42.55 33.25
C LEU A 17 -28.68 -41.70 34.02
N ILE A 18 -28.36 -40.50 33.55
CA ILE A 18 -27.46 -39.58 34.24
C ILE A 18 -28.03 -39.19 35.61
N ILE A 19 -29.32 -38.83 35.69
CA ILE A 19 -29.99 -38.52 36.97
C ILE A 19 -29.94 -39.72 37.92
N ILE A 20 -30.31 -40.92 37.46
CA ILE A 20 -30.26 -42.15 38.28
C ILE A 20 -28.82 -42.41 38.79
N THR A 21 -27.82 -42.25 37.93
CA THR A 21 -26.41 -42.45 38.31
C THR A 21 -25.99 -41.46 39.40
N ILE A 22 -26.32 -40.17 39.25
CA ILE A 22 -26.07 -39.13 40.26
C ILE A 22 -26.80 -39.44 41.57
N THR A 23 -28.07 -39.84 41.54
CA THR A 23 -28.85 -40.19 42.75
C THR A 23 -28.28 -41.42 43.46
N CYS A 24 -27.82 -42.45 42.73
CA CYS A 24 -27.16 -43.61 43.31
C CYS A 24 -25.79 -43.27 43.93
N ILE A 25 -25.03 -42.34 43.34
CA ILE A 25 -23.78 -41.82 43.92
C ILE A 25 -24.09 -41.04 45.21
N PHE A 26 -25.07 -40.14 45.18
CA PHE A 26 -25.43 -39.29 46.33
C PHE A 26 -25.92 -40.12 47.53
N THR A 27 -26.75 -41.14 47.29
CA THR A 27 -27.28 -42.02 48.35
C THR A 27 -26.22 -42.94 48.96
N ARG A 28 -25.30 -43.52 48.16
CA ARG A 28 -24.22 -44.39 48.70
C ARG A 28 -23.04 -43.63 49.29
N GLY A 29 -22.76 -42.41 48.83
CA GLY A 29 -21.68 -41.58 49.35
C GLY A 29 -21.84 -41.24 50.83
N PHE A 30 -23.08 -40.95 51.26
CA PHE A 30 -23.38 -40.61 52.66
C PHE A 30 -23.42 -41.82 53.61
N THR A 31 -23.85 -42.99 53.15
CA THR A 31 -24.09 -44.16 54.03
C THR A 31 -22.84 -44.83 54.59
N ASN A 32 -21.65 -44.56 54.03
CA ASN A 32 -20.39 -45.21 54.42
C ASN A 32 -19.56 -44.42 55.46
N ILE A 33 -20.04 -43.25 55.93
CA ILE A 33 -19.31 -42.38 56.85
C ILE A 33 -19.53 -42.84 58.31
N HIS A 34 -18.85 -43.91 58.72
CA HIS A 34 -18.76 -44.29 60.14
C HIS A 34 -17.84 -43.33 60.90
N LEU A 35 -18.30 -42.83 62.06
CA LEU A 35 -17.64 -41.76 62.82
C LEU A 35 -16.20 -42.04 63.28
N ASN A 36 -15.77 -43.30 63.40
CA ASN A 36 -14.42 -43.66 63.83
C ASN A 36 -13.31 -43.41 62.77
N LEU A 37 -13.62 -42.72 61.65
CA LEU A 37 -12.63 -42.39 60.62
C LEU A 37 -11.85 -41.09 60.91
N ILE A 38 -12.32 -40.22 61.80
CA ILE A 38 -11.77 -38.87 62.02
C ILE A 38 -10.30 -38.92 62.47
N ASP A 39 -9.96 -39.81 63.41
CA ASP A 39 -8.57 -39.97 63.90
C ASP A 39 -7.61 -40.58 62.86
N LYS A 40 -8.13 -41.16 61.77
CA LYS A 40 -7.32 -41.64 60.64
C LYS A 40 -7.28 -40.67 59.45
N LEU A 41 -8.18 -39.69 59.38
CA LEU A 41 -8.20 -38.67 58.34
C LEU A 41 -7.03 -37.67 58.45
N TYR A 42 -6.42 -37.55 59.63
CA TYR A 42 -5.29 -36.64 59.87
C TYR A 42 -3.92 -37.12 59.35
N SER A 43 -3.80 -38.35 58.82
CA SER A 43 -2.49 -38.94 58.46
C SER A 43 -2.24 -39.16 56.96
N PHE A 44 -3.24 -39.01 56.07
CA PHE A 44 -3.07 -39.10 54.61
C PHE A 44 -4.09 -38.22 53.86
N ASP A 45 -3.65 -37.54 52.78
CA ASP A 45 -4.39 -36.49 52.04
C ASP A 45 -5.53 -37.00 51.11
N TYR A 46 -6.31 -37.97 51.58
CA TYR A 46 -7.46 -38.54 50.87
C TYR A 46 -8.60 -37.55 50.52
N PRO A 47 -8.94 -36.53 51.33
CA PRO A 47 -10.08 -35.65 51.03
C PRO A 47 -9.92 -34.90 49.71
N ARG A 48 -8.68 -34.52 49.37
CA ARG A 48 -8.35 -33.67 48.23
C ARG A 48 -8.66 -34.34 46.89
N THR A 49 -8.19 -35.57 46.71
CA THR A 49 -8.43 -36.34 45.48
C THR A 49 -9.92 -36.64 45.26
N TYR A 50 -10.68 -36.87 46.34
CA TYR A 50 -12.13 -37.04 46.28
C TYR A 50 -12.85 -35.77 45.81
N VAL A 51 -12.47 -34.60 46.34
CA VAL A 51 -13.03 -33.31 45.94
C VAL A 51 -12.68 -32.97 44.49
N GLU A 52 -11.44 -33.22 44.06
CA GLU A 52 -10.98 -32.96 42.69
C GLU A 52 -11.71 -33.87 41.66
N LEU A 53 -11.89 -35.16 41.95
CA LEU A 53 -12.71 -36.07 41.13
C LEU A 53 -14.18 -35.64 41.07
N TYR A 54 -14.75 -35.20 42.20
CA TYR A 54 -16.14 -34.73 42.28
C TYR A 54 -16.35 -33.46 41.45
N PHE A 55 -15.45 -32.48 41.52
CA PHE A 55 -15.50 -31.28 40.68
C PHE A 55 -15.31 -31.60 39.19
N LEU A 56 -14.43 -32.53 38.82
CA LEU A 56 -14.29 -32.96 37.43
C LEU A 56 -15.58 -33.61 36.89
N MET A 57 -16.20 -34.51 37.66
CA MET A 57 -17.45 -35.17 37.26
C MET A 57 -18.63 -34.18 37.18
N LEU A 58 -18.65 -33.14 38.04
CA LEU A 58 -19.59 -32.02 37.93
C LEU A 58 -19.38 -31.21 36.64
N PHE A 59 -18.13 -30.93 36.27
CA PHE A 59 -17.79 -30.21 35.04
C PHE A 59 -18.14 -31.01 33.78
N ASP A 60 -17.74 -32.29 33.72
CA ASP A 60 -18.11 -33.20 32.61
C ASP A 60 -19.65 -33.29 32.47
N SER A 61 -20.38 -33.38 33.60
CA SER A 61 -21.85 -33.37 33.61
C SER A 61 -22.45 -32.05 33.10
N PHE A 62 -21.86 -30.91 33.47
CA PHE A 62 -22.30 -29.59 33.00
C PHE A 62 -22.09 -29.45 31.47
N VAL A 63 -20.97 -29.92 30.93
CA VAL A 63 -20.70 -29.95 29.48
C VAL A 63 -21.71 -30.83 28.74
N LEU A 64 -22.08 -32.00 29.28
CA LEU A 64 -23.11 -32.88 28.71
C LEU A 64 -24.52 -32.25 28.74
N ILE A 65 -24.87 -31.53 29.81
CA ILE A 65 -26.14 -30.80 29.93
C ILE A 65 -26.19 -29.62 28.94
N PHE A 66 -25.13 -28.81 28.90
CA PHE A 66 -25.06 -27.63 28.02
C PHE A 66 -25.12 -28.01 26.54
N SER A 67 -24.34 -29.02 26.12
CA SER A 67 -24.40 -29.55 24.74
C SER A 67 -25.80 -30.12 24.39
N SER A 68 -26.48 -30.76 25.35
CA SER A 68 -27.85 -31.25 25.17
C SER A 68 -28.85 -30.09 24.98
N PHE A 69 -28.69 -29.01 25.74
CA PHE A 69 -29.48 -27.79 25.62
C PHE A 69 -29.26 -27.09 24.27
N VAL A 70 -28.02 -27.04 23.77
CA VAL A 70 -27.70 -26.53 22.42
C VAL A 70 -28.36 -27.39 21.32
N ILE A 71 -28.31 -28.72 21.41
CA ILE A 71 -29.01 -29.62 20.48
C ILE A 71 -30.54 -29.40 20.52
N PHE A 72 -31.10 -29.10 21.71
CA PHE A 72 -32.51 -28.78 21.89
C PHE A 72 -32.92 -27.42 21.31
N LEU A 73 -32.13 -26.36 21.52
CA LEU A 73 -32.38 -25.03 20.94
C LEU A 73 -32.43 -25.08 19.42
N PHE A 74 -31.42 -25.69 18.79
CA PHE A 74 -31.34 -25.77 17.32
C PHE A 74 -32.23 -26.86 16.70
N LYS A 75 -33.10 -27.52 17.49
CA LYS A 75 -33.91 -28.70 17.10
C LYS A 75 -34.79 -28.47 15.86
N ARG A 76 -35.30 -27.25 15.64
CA ARG A 76 -36.11 -26.87 14.47
C ARG A 76 -35.30 -26.49 13.22
N CYS A 77 -34.04 -26.06 13.34
CA CYS A 77 -33.26 -25.56 12.20
C CYS A 77 -32.67 -26.68 11.34
N GLN A 78 -33.22 -26.86 10.13
CA GLN A 78 -32.79 -27.90 9.17
C GLN A 78 -31.33 -27.70 8.70
N ARG A 79 -30.86 -26.44 8.60
CA ARG A 79 -29.48 -26.07 8.22
C ARG A 79 -28.39 -26.67 9.13
N PHE A 80 -28.71 -27.04 10.38
CA PHE A 80 -27.74 -27.56 11.35
C PHE A 80 -27.78 -29.10 11.52
N LYS A 81 -28.31 -29.85 10.55
CA LYS A 81 -28.43 -31.32 10.62
C LYS A 81 -27.09 -32.02 10.93
N TYR A 82 -26.02 -31.66 10.22
CA TYR A 82 -24.69 -32.26 10.41
C TYR A 82 -24.01 -31.81 11.71
N PHE A 83 -24.15 -30.53 12.08
CA PHE A 83 -23.61 -30.01 13.35
C PHE A 83 -24.20 -30.72 14.57
N ARG A 84 -25.49 -31.07 14.54
CA ARG A 84 -26.11 -31.90 15.59
C ARG A 84 -25.55 -33.33 15.65
N VAL A 85 -25.18 -33.93 14.52
CA VAL A 85 -24.52 -35.26 14.52
C VAL A 85 -23.13 -35.18 15.15
N VAL A 86 -22.35 -34.14 14.83
CA VAL A 86 -21.02 -33.91 15.46
C VAL A 86 -21.15 -33.72 16.97
N LEU A 87 -22.12 -32.92 17.43
CA LEU A 87 -22.37 -32.74 18.87
C LEU A 87 -22.79 -34.04 19.58
N ILE A 88 -23.62 -34.89 18.94
CA ILE A 88 -24.03 -36.19 19.52
C ILE A 88 -22.83 -37.15 19.61
N ILE A 89 -21.95 -37.17 18.61
CA ILE A 89 -20.71 -37.97 18.65
C ILE A 89 -19.78 -37.47 19.77
N PHE A 90 -19.63 -36.15 19.92
CA PHE A 90 -18.85 -35.54 21.00
C PHE A 90 -19.39 -35.91 22.39
N GLN A 91 -20.71 -35.81 22.60
CA GLN A 91 -21.37 -36.23 23.85
C GLN A 91 -21.14 -37.71 24.19
N LEU A 92 -21.12 -38.58 23.17
CA LEU A 92 -20.91 -40.00 23.35
C LEU A 92 -19.45 -40.30 23.75
N ILE A 93 -18.48 -39.59 23.16
CA ILE A 93 -17.06 -39.66 23.55
C ILE A 93 -16.86 -39.16 24.99
N THR A 94 -17.39 -37.98 25.33
CA THR A 94 -17.28 -37.41 26.70
C THR A 94 -17.90 -38.34 27.73
N TYR A 95 -19.07 -38.92 27.46
CA TYR A 95 -19.71 -39.86 28.38
C TYR A 95 -18.96 -41.19 28.53
N VAL A 96 -18.45 -41.78 27.44
CA VAL A 96 -17.62 -43.00 27.53
C VAL A 96 -16.37 -42.75 28.37
N TYR A 97 -15.75 -41.57 28.25
CA TYR A 97 -14.61 -41.14 29.07
C TYR A 97 -14.97 -40.90 30.55
N SER A 98 -16.12 -40.27 30.84
CA SER A 98 -16.61 -40.13 32.22
C SER A 98 -17.01 -41.47 32.85
N LEU A 99 -17.59 -42.38 32.06
CA LEU A 99 -17.97 -43.73 32.47
C LEU A 99 -16.75 -44.62 32.72
N SER A 100 -15.69 -44.52 31.91
CA SER A 100 -14.45 -45.25 32.17
C SER A 100 -13.76 -44.77 33.45
N LYS A 101 -13.75 -43.46 33.73
CA LYS A 101 -13.30 -42.93 35.03
C LYS A 101 -14.12 -43.50 36.19
N PHE A 102 -15.45 -43.54 36.06
CA PHE A 102 -16.33 -44.07 37.10
C PHE A 102 -16.11 -45.57 37.34
N LEU A 103 -15.94 -46.37 36.29
CA LEU A 103 -15.67 -47.81 36.40
C LEU A 103 -14.32 -48.09 37.06
N VAL A 104 -13.25 -47.37 36.69
CA VAL A 104 -11.93 -47.44 37.36
C VAL A 104 -12.05 -47.09 38.84
N PHE A 105 -12.80 -46.04 39.18
CA PHE A 105 -13.07 -45.65 40.57
C PHE A 105 -13.90 -46.70 41.35
N TYR A 106 -14.82 -47.39 40.69
CA TYR A 106 -15.63 -48.47 41.28
C TYR A 106 -14.82 -49.74 41.56
N GLU A 107 -13.86 -50.11 40.71
CA GLU A 107 -12.90 -51.17 41.02
C GLU A 107 -11.99 -50.74 42.19
N TRP A 108 -11.45 -49.53 42.15
CA TRP A 108 -10.53 -48.99 43.16
C TRP A 108 -11.14 -48.95 44.58
N THR A 109 -12.45 -48.69 44.70
CA THR A 109 -13.16 -48.67 45.99
C THR A 109 -13.53 -50.05 46.54
N ASN A 110 -13.54 -51.11 45.71
CA ASN A 110 -13.76 -52.49 46.15
C ASN A 110 -12.46 -53.22 46.55
N VAL A 111 -11.32 -52.90 45.93
CA VAL A 111 -10.03 -53.56 46.21
C VAL A 111 -9.36 -52.96 47.45
N ARG A 112 -9.81 -53.38 48.64
CA ARG A 112 -9.33 -52.86 49.95
C ARG A 112 -7.88 -53.16 50.32
N ASN A 113 -7.10 -53.83 49.48
CA ASN A 113 -5.66 -54.07 49.65
C ASN A 113 -4.96 -54.12 48.28
N ALA A 114 -4.28 -53.05 47.88
CA ALA A 114 -3.42 -53.02 46.70
C ALA A 114 -2.26 -52.03 46.87
N THR A 115 -1.08 -52.53 47.25
CA THR A 115 0.17 -51.75 47.44
C THR A 115 1.14 -51.87 46.25
N SER A 116 0.64 -52.25 45.07
CA SER A 116 1.44 -52.46 43.86
C SER A 116 1.32 -51.30 42.86
N PRO A 117 2.43 -50.74 42.33
CA PRO A 117 2.39 -49.62 41.37
C PRO A 117 1.76 -49.97 40.01
N TYR A 118 1.63 -51.26 39.70
CA TYR A 118 1.15 -51.83 38.41
C TYR A 118 -0.26 -51.41 37.95
N GLN A 119 -1.00 -50.63 38.74
CA GLN A 119 -2.30 -50.06 38.33
C GLN A 119 -2.19 -48.63 37.77
N PHE A 120 -1.12 -47.89 38.07
CA PHE A 120 -0.94 -46.52 37.54
C PHE A 120 -0.71 -46.53 36.01
N ASP A 121 0.09 -47.47 35.52
CA ASP A 121 0.39 -47.64 34.08
C ASP A 121 -0.89 -47.74 33.22
N ARG A 122 -1.96 -48.39 33.72
CA ARG A 122 -3.22 -48.52 32.98
C ARG A 122 -3.93 -47.18 32.76
N PHE A 123 -3.72 -46.21 33.64
CA PHE A 123 -4.27 -44.86 33.50
C PHE A 123 -3.54 -44.10 32.39
N ASP A 124 -2.21 -44.22 32.33
CA ASP A 124 -1.37 -43.65 31.28
C ASP A 124 -1.66 -44.28 29.91
N TYR A 125 -1.77 -45.61 29.81
CA TYR A 125 -2.15 -46.26 28.54
C TYR A 125 -3.51 -45.79 28.01
N LEU A 126 -4.50 -45.52 28.88
CA LEU A 126 -5.77 -44.93 28.46
C LEU A 126 -5.61 -43.47 28.00
N ALA A 127 -4.85 -42.64 28.72
CA ALA A 127 -4.58 -41.26 28.30
C ALA A 127 -3.84 -41.20 26.94
N ILE A 128 -2.81 -42.04 26.77
CA ILE A 128 -2.01 -42.17 25.54
C ILE A 128 -2.84 -42.62 24.34
N ILE A 129 -3.90 -43.41 24.53
CA ILE A 129 -4.84 -43.80 23.47
C ILE A 129 -5.87 -42.71 23.18
N PHE A 130 -6.41 -42.03 24.20
CA PHE A 130 -7.48 -41.04 24.01
C PHE A 130 -7.00 -39.69 23.46
N ILE A 131 -5.78 -39.24 23.78
CA ILE A 131 -5.20 -37.98 23.25
C ILE A 131 -5.13 -37.96 21.69
N PRO A 132 -4.53 -38.94 21.00
CA PRO A 132 -4.52 -38.98 19.54
C PRO A 132 -5.91 -39.21 18.95
N LEU A 133 -6.82 -39.91 19.65
CA LEU A 133 -8.23 -40.04 19.25
C LEU A 133 -8.96 -38.68 19.27
N PHE A 134 -8.67 -37.82 20.25
CA PHE A 134 -9.21 -36.45 20.32
C PHE A 134 -8.61 -35.55 19.23
N ALA A 135 -7.31 -35.69 18.95
CA ALA A 135 -6.65 -34.98 17.84
C ALA A 135 -7.20 -35.41 16.47
N LEU A 136 -7.37 -36.71 16.23
CA LEU A 136 -8.03 -37.25 15.03
C LEU A 136 -9.49 -36.79 14.92
N GLY A 137 -10.22 -36.70 16.04
CA GLY A 137 -11.55 -36.09 16.10
C GLY A 137 -11.55 -34.64 15.64
N GLY A 138 -10.59 -33.83 16.11
CA GLY A 138 -10.39 -32.45 15.65
C GLY A 138 -10.08 -32.34 14.15
N ILE A 139 -9.20 -33.20 13.64
CA ILE A 139 -8.86 -33.28 12.20
C ILE A 139 -10.09 -33.69 11.36
N PHE A 140 -10.90 -34.65 11.84
CA PHE A 140 -12.10 -35.10 11.13
C PHE A 140 -13.20 -34.02 11.13
N ILE A 141 -13.36 -33.29 12.23
CA ILE A 141 -14.22 -32.10 12.31
C ILE A 141 -13.74 -31.03 11.33
N TRP A 142 -12.43 -30.79 11.24
CA TRP A 142 -11.83 -29.83 10.30
C TRP A 142 -12.07 -30.23 8.83
N ILE A 143 -11.89 -31.50 8.45
CA ILE A 143 -12.20 -32.02 7.11
C ILE A 143 -13.68 -31.85 6.77
N ILE A 144 -14.58 -32.11 7.72
CA ILE A 144 -16.03 -31.91 7.54
C ILE A 144 -16.36 -30.42 7.39
N PHE A 145 -15.77 -29.54 8.20
CA PHE A 145 -15.98 -28.10 8.14
C PHE A 145 -15.49 -27.52 6.79
N PHE A 146 -14.32 -27.95 6.33
CA PHE A 146 -13.76 -27.59 5.02
C PHE A 146 -14.66 -28.05 3.86
N ARG A 147 -15.23 -29.27 3.93
CA ARG A 147 -16.24 -29.73 2.96
C ARG A 147 -17.54 -28.94 3.03
N ILE A 148 -18.03 -28.56 4.21
CA ILE A 148 -19.25 -27.75 4.37
C ILE A 148 -19.09 -26.36 3.72
N ILE A 149 -17.91 -25.75 3.83
CA ILE A 149 -17.60 -24.47 3.16
C ILE A 149 -17.57 -24.64 1.63
N ASN A 150 -16.87 -25.67 1.11
CA ASN A 150 -16.77 -25.90 -0.33
C ASN A 150 -18.07 -26.35 -1.02
N ILE A 151 -19.08 -26.84 -0.29
CA ILE A 151 -20.34 -27.33 -0.86
C ILE A 151 -21.32 -26.19 -1.27
N LYS A 152 -21.08 -24.93 -0.88
CA LYS A 152 -21.90 -23.78 -1.28
C LYS A 152 -21.34 -23.05 -2.50
N HIS A 153 -21.53 -23.63 -3.68
CA HIS A 153 -21.38 -22.93 -4.97
C HIS A 153 -22.66 -22.85 -5.82
N THR A 154 -23.78 -23.35 -5.29
CA THR A 154 -25.14 -23.22 -5.87
C THR A 154 -26.12 -22.73 -4.81
N ASP A 155 -26.56 -21.47 -4.87
CA ASP A 155 -27.65 -20.95 -4.05
C ASP A 155 -29.00 -20.98 -4.80
N PRO A 156 -30.13 -21.27 -4.13
CA PRO A 156 -31.43 -21.47 -4.81
C PRO A 156 -32.04 -20.21 -5.43
N GLU A 157 -31.62 -19.02 -4.98
CA GLU A 157 -32.24 -17.73 -5.34
C GLU A 157 -32.14 -17.40 -6.84
N ARG A 158 -31.26 -18.08 -7.58
CA ARG A 158 -31.12 -17.91 -9.03
C ARG A 158 -32.37 -18.35 -9.83
N GLN A 159 -33.26 -19.17 -9.27
CA GLN A 159 -34.45 -19.67 -10.00
C GLN A 159 -35.62 -18.67 -10.10
N LEU A 160 -35.64 -17.59 -9.32
CA LEU A 160 -36.72 -16.57 -9.38
C LEU A 160 -36.44 -15.40 -10.33
N LEU A 161 -35.27 -15.35 -10.95
CA LEU A 161 -34.81 -14.24 -11.81
C LEU A 161 -34.43 -14.70 -13.24
N ILE A 162 -34.96 -15.85 -13.70
CA ILE A 162 -34.67 -16.44 -15.02
C ILE A 162 -35.90 -16.42 -15.96
N ASN A 163 -37.05 -15.92 -15.50
CA ASN A 163 -38.29 -15.85 -16.30
C ASN A 163 -38.40 -14.58 -17.18
N GLU A 164 -37.29 -14.12 -17.77
CA GLU A 164 -37.30 -13.19 -18.90
C GLU A 164 -36.52 -13.81 -20.08
N PRO A 165 -37.07 -13.80 -21.32
CA PRO A 165 -36.50 -14.54 -22.43
C PRO A 165 -35.38 -13.76 -23.14
N THR A 166 -34.15 -13.83 -22.61
CA THR A 166 -32.97 -13.42 -23.37
C THR A 166 -32.73 -14.32 -24.57
N ARG A 167 -32.49 -13.72 -25.74
CA ARG A 167 -32.29 -14.44 -27.00
C ARG A 167 -30.94 -15.14 -27.07
N SER A 168 -30.90 -16.19 -27.87
CA SER A 168 -29.75 -17.05 -28.17
C SER A 168 -28.49 -16.28 -28.59
N TYR A 169 -27.37 -16.63 -27.98
CA TYR A 169 -26.12 -16.87 -28.70
C TYR A 169 -25.60 -18.27 -28.32
N THR A 170 -24.95 -18.94 -29.27
CA THR A 170 -24.65 -20.38 -29.23
C THR A 170 -23.36 -20.72 -28.50
N GLU A 171 -23.24 -21.99 -28.11
CA GLU A 171 -22.01 -22.58 -27.60
C GLU A 171 -20.96 -22.70 -28.72
N GLU A 172 -19.75 -22.19 -28.48
CA GLU A 172 -18.53 -22.71 -29.11
C GLU A 172 -17.60 -23.20 -28.00
N ILE A 173 -17.07 -24.43 -28.16
CA ILE A 173 -16.17 -25.06 -27.20
C ILE A 173 -14.75 -24.88 -27.73
N ASP A 174 -14.01 -23.97 -27.10
CA ASP A 174 -12.65 -23.60 -27.48
C ASP A 174 -11.65 -24.75 -27.21
N PRO A 175 -10.85 -25.23 -28.19
CA PRO A 175 -9.96 -26.38 -28.03
C PRO A 175 -8.82 -26.23 -27.00
N LEU A 176 -8.59 -25.03 -26.47
CA LEU A 176 -7.45 -24.61 -25.64
C LEU A 176 -7.22 -25.38 -24.31
N LEU A 177 -8.08 -26.34 -23.93
CA LEU A 177 -7.94 -27.11 -22.69
C LEU A 177 -7.15 -28.42 -22.81
N VAL A 178 -6.74 -28.85 -24.02
CA VAL A 178 -6.09 -30.16 -24.23
C VAL A 178 -4.56 -30.08 -24.27
N GLU A 179 -3.95 -28.97 -24.69
CA GLU A 179 -2.48 -28.84 -24.82
C GLU A 179 -1.73 -28.62 -23.48
N ILE A 180 -2.43 -28.54 -22.34
CA ILE A 180 -1.87 -28.07 -21.08
C ILE A 180 -0.97 -29.12 -20.37
N GLU A 181 -1.17 -30.43 -20.59
CA GLU A 181 -0.44 -31.45 -19.83
C GLU A 181 1.01 -31.67 -20.31
N ASP A 182 1.26 -31.68 -21.63
CA ASP A 182 2.59 -31.98 -22.22
C ASP A 182 3.62 -30.85 -22.09
N GLY A 183 3.20 -29.60 -21.87
CA GLY A 183 4.12 -28.45 -21.72
C GLY A 183 4.94 -28.44 -20.44
N SER A 184 4.47 -29.15 -19.40
CA SER A 184 4.93 -29.08 -18.00
C SER A 184 6.42 -29.42 -17.75
N THR A 185 7.03 -30.22 -18.63
CA THR A 185 8.42 -30.68 -18.48
C THR A 185 9.47 -29.76 -19.13
N LYS A 186 9.04 -28.75 -19.91
CA LYS A 186 9.93 -27.74 -20.51
C LYS A 186 9.90 -26.41 -19.76
N SER A 187 8.75 -25.97 -19.24
CA SER A 187 8.63 -24.71 -18.46
C SER A 187 9.60 -24.67 -17.28
N THR A 188 9.63 -25.74 -16.49
CA THR A 188 10.44 -25.87 -15.26
C THR A 188 11.95 -25.71 -15.46
N LYS A 189 12.49 -25.85 -16.69
CA LYS A 189 13.90 -25.55 -16.99
C LYS A 189 14.16 -24.08 -17.34
N ASN A 190 13.19 -23.38 -17.92
CA ASN A 190 13.29 -21.93 -18.14
C ASN A 190 12.98 -21.16 -16.86
N GLU A 191 11.93 -21.54 -16.11
CA GLU A 191 11.62 -20.97 -14.80
C GLU A 191 12.83 -21.03 -13.85
N ASN A 192 13.57 -22.15 -13.80
CA ASN A 192 14.80 -22.29 -13.01
C ASN A 192 16.00 -21.45 -13.54
N LYS A 193 15.91 -20.92 -14.76
CA LYS A 193 16.87 -19.97 -15.35
C LYS A 193 16.46 -18.53 -15.00
N ASP A 194 15.17 -18.21 -15.17
CA ASP A 194 14.61 -16.89 -14.95
C ASP A 194 14.58 -16.53 -13.46
N LEU A 195 14.25 -17.50 -12.58
CA LEU A 195 14.47 -17.40 -11.14
C LEU A 195 15.95 -17.13 -10.80
N LYS A 196 16.90 -17.77 -11.49
CA LYS A 196 18.34 -17.52 -11.25
C LYS A 196 18.80 -16.15 -11.76
N ILE A 197 18.14 -15.60 -12.78
CA ILE A 197 18.37 -14.22 -13.24
C ILE A 197 17.79 -13.24 -12.22
N GLN A 198 16.52 -13.39 -11.82
CA GLN A 198 15.88 -12.55 -10.80
C GLN A 198 16.59 -12.61 -9.44
N ILE A 199 17.06 -13.79 -9.00
CA ILE A 199 17.86 -13.94 -7.76
C ILE A 199 19.21 -13.21 -7.90
N LYS A 200 19.82 -13.20 -9.09
CA LYS A 200 21.08 -12.48 -9.33
C LYS A 200 20.86 -10.96 -9.37
N GLU A 201 19.81 -10.49 -10.01
CA GLU A 201 19.43 -9.06 -10.05
C GLU A 201 19.05 -8.54 -8.66
N THR A 202 18.21 -9.26 -7.92
CA THR A 202 17.88 -8.92 -6.52
C THR A 202 19.10 -8.96 -5.61
N SER A 203 20.04 -9.89 -5.77
CA SER A 203 21.31 -9.87 -5.02
C SER A 203 22.15 -8.60 -5.31
N GLY A 204 22.07 -8.06 -6.53
CA GLY A 204 22.69 -6.78 -6.88
C GLY A 204 21.95 -5.59 -6.25
N LEU A 205 20.61 -5.58 -6.33
CA LEU A 205 19.75 -4.56 -5.70
C LEU A 205 20.01 -4.47 -4.19
N TRP A 206 20.16 -5.60 -3.48
CA TRP A 206 20.48 -5.62 -2.05
C TRP A 206 21.77 -4.88 -1.70
N TRP A 207 22.84 -5.10 -2.45
CA TRP A 207 24.10 -4.36 -2.26
C TRP A 207 23.96 -2.87 -2.58
N ARG A 208 23.08 -2.48 -3.52
CA ARG A 208 22.79 -1.06 -3.81
C ARG A 208 21.99 -0.40 -2.69
N ILE A 209 20.98 -1.08 -2.15
CA ILE A 209 20.17 -0.63 -0.99
C ILE A 209 21.09 -0.35 0.20
N ILE A 210 21.93 -1.32 0.59
CA ILE A 210 22.88 -1.17 1.71
C ILE A 210 23.89 -0.04 1.45
N LYS A 211 24.34 0.15 0.19
CA LYS A 211 25.28 1.21 -0.20
C LYS A 211 24.70 2.62 -0.03
N LEU A 212 23.37 2.81 0.01
CA LEU A 212 22.74 4.12 0.29
C LEU A 212 23.06 4.61 1.71
N GLY A 213 23.05 3.70 2.69
CA GLY A 213 23.42 3.97 4.09
C GLY A 213 24.93 4.09 4.34
N LYS A 214 25.78 4.03 3.30
CA LYS A 214 27.25 4.06 3.48
C LYS A 214 27.74 5.39 4.07
N GLN A 215 27.02 6.50 3.93
CA GLN A 215 27.45 7.78 4.52
C GLN A 215 27.33 7.76 6.04
N GLU A 216 26.28 7.14 6.58
CA GLU A 216 26.00 7.00 8.01
C GLU A 216 26.71 5.79 8.66
N TRP A 217 27.69 5.16 8.00
CA TRP A 217 28.41 3.99 8.53
C TRP A 217 28.91 4.16 9.97
N LYS A 218 29.28 5.39 10.36
CA LYS A 218 29.65 5.74 11.75
C LYS A 218 28.48 5.60 12.73
N LEU A 219 27.27 6.04 12.37
CA LEU A 219 26.07 5.92 13.19
C LEU A 219 25.61 4.46 13.26
N TYR A 220 25.68 3.71 12.16
CA TYR A 220 25.45 2.26 12.16
C TYR A 220 26.45 1.53 13.08
N ILE A 221 27.74 1.89 13.04
CA ILE A 221 28.73 1.34 13.97
C ILE A 221 28.43 1.77 15.41
N ILE A 222 28.07 3.01 15.72
CA ILE A 222 27.75 3.41 17.10
C ILE A 222 26.48 2.69 17.60
N GLY A 223 25.47 2.49 16.73
CA GLY A 223 24.27 1.72 17.03
C GLY A 223 24.49 0.19 17.13
N PHE A 224 25.56 -0.33 16.53
CA PHE A 224 26.00 -1.72 16.67
C PHE A 224 26.93 -1.90 17.88
N CYS A 225 27.76 -0.90 18.18
CA CYS A 225 28.58 -0.85 19.39
C CYS A 225 27.72 -0.67 20.64
N SER A 226 26.60 0.05 20.59
CA SER A 226 25.64 0.06 21.72
C SER A 226 24.94 -1.29 21.91
N LEU A 227 24.82 -2.10 20.85
CA LEU A 227 24.44 -3.52 20.93
C LEU A 227 25.54 -4.39 21.61
N LEU A 228 26.77 -3.87 21.76
CA LEU A 228 27.97 -4.64 22.09
C LEU A 228 28.88 -4.09 23.20
N ILE A 229 28.54 -2.98 23.90
CA ILE A 229 29.42 -2.39 24.94
C ILE A 229 28.54 -1.93 26.28
N ALA A 230 28.15 -2.84 28.42
CA ALA A 230 27.88 -2.57 29.89
C ALA A 230 28.00 -3.91 30.68
N ALA A 231 28.40 -3.94 31.95
CA ALA A 231 29.27 -3.04 32.72
C ALA A 231 29.84 -3.82 33.91
N SER A 232 31.04 -3.47 34.39
CA SER A 232 31.77 -4.26 35.39
C SER A 232 31.37 -3.97 36.84
N SER A 233 31.16 -5.00 37.65
CA SER A 233 31.50 -4.97 39.07
C SER A 233 31.89 -6.35 39.63
N ASN A 234 33.04 -6.38 40.31
CA ASN A 234 33.45 -7.34 41.34
C ASN A 234 33.40 -8.85 41.01
N PHE A 235 34.44 -9.32 40.32
CA PHE A 235 35.09 -10.58 40.70
C PHE A 235 36.56 -10.28 41.04
N ASN A 236 37.01 -10.70 42.22
CA ASN A 236 38.35 -10.38 42.72
C ASN A 236 39.43 -11.29 42.09
N ASN A 237 40.64 -10.73 41.96
CA ASN A 237 41.91 -11.44 41.75
C ASN A 237 42.09 -12.23 40.44
N PHE A 238 42.32 -11.53 39.32
CA PHE A 238 43.60 -11.68 38.61
C PHE A 238 43.89 -10.48 37.70
N SER A 239 45.13 -9.99 37.69
CA SER A 239 45.55 -8.80 36.93
C SER A 239 46.52 -9.16 35.80
N PHE A 240 46.00 -9.33 34.57
CA PHE A 240 46.82 -9.25 33.37
C PHE A 240 46.06 -8.70 32.15
N ASN A 241 46.45 -7.49 31.72
CA ASN A 241 46.27 -6.89 30.40
C ASN A 241 44.89 -7.01 29.70
N GLN A 242 43.98 -6.08 30.04
CA GLN A 242 43.36 -5.04 29.17
C GLN A 242 42.75 -5.38 27.79
N TYR A 243 42.80 -6.62 27.30
CA TYR A 243 42.14 -7.09 26.07
C TYR A 243 41.00 -8.09 26.33
N VAL A 244 40.66 -8.33 27.60
CA VAL A 244 39.60 -9.27 28.04
C VAL A 244 38.32 -8.53 28.50
N SER A 245 38.38 -7.21 28.71
CA SER A 245 37.20 -6.40 29.06
C SER A 245 36.29 -6.06 27.86
N SER A 246 36.69 -6.42 26.64
CA SER A 246 35.98 -6.17 25.38
C SER A 246 34.94 -7.26 25.03
N THR A 247 34.90 -8.38 25.75
CA THR A 247 34.01 -9.53 25.45
C THR A 247 32.68 -9.49 26.20
N ILE A 248 32.46 -8.52 27.10
CA ILE A 248 31.50 -8.62 28.21
C ILE A 248 30.42 -7.52 28.14
N PHE A 249 29.54 -7.63 27.14
CA PHE A 249 28.38 -6.74 26.96
C PHE A 249 27.17 -7.46 26.31
N PHE A 250 27.42 -8.52 25.53
CA PHE A 250 26.45 -9.45 24.91
C PHE A 250 25.43 -10.06 25.91
N LEU A 251 25.63 -9.86 27.21
CA LEU A 251 25.14 -10.72 28.28
C LEU A 251 23.94 -10.16 29.07
N ALA A 252 23.56 -8.89 28.91
CA ALA A 252 22.50 -8.25 29.72
C ALA A 252 21.10 -8.84 29.44
N GLU A 253 20.53 -8.61 28.24
CA GLU A 253 19.25 -9.22 27.82
C GLU A 253 19.32 -10.76 27.84
N MET A 254 20.52 -11.31 27.63
CA MET A 254 20.83 -12.74 27.70
C MET A 254 20.69 -13.34 29.10
N PHE A 255 21.11 -12.67 30.18
CA PHE A 255 20.99 -13.23 31.55
C PHE A 255 19.66 -12.92 32.25
N GLN A 256 18.80 -12.07 31.68
CA GLN A 256 17.48 -11.76 32.27
C GLN A 256 16.62 -13.03 32.54
N PRO A 257 16.55 -14.03 31.64
CA PRO A 257 15.87 -15.31 31.92
C PRO A 257 16.55 -16.15 33.01
N TYR A 258 17.88 -16.18 33.04
CA TYR A 258 18.67 -16.91 34.03
C TYR A 258 18.48 -16.37 35.46
N PHE A 259 18.62 -15.06 35.65
CA PHE A 259 18.37 -14.44 36.95
C PHE A 259 16.91 -14.58 37.38
N SER A 260 15.95 -14.63 36.44
CA SER A 260 14.54 -14.91 36.76
C SER A 260 14.36 -16.30 37.38
N GLY A 261 15.01 -17.34 36.83
CA GLY A 261 15.00 -18.70 37.39
C GLY A 261 15.67 -18.77 38.76
N GLU A 262 16.83 -18.13 38.92
CA GLU A 262 17.57 -18.08 40.19
C GLU A 262 16.79 -17.35 41.30
N ILE A 263 16.10 -16.25 40.98
CA ILE A 263 15.22 -15.54 41.92
C ILE A 263 14.08 -16.47 42.37
N ILE A 264 13.44 -17.18 41.43
CA ILE A 264 12.33 -18.10 41.73
C ILE A 264 12.79 -19.28 42.60
N SER A 265 13.98 -19.85 42.35
CA SER A 265 14.56 -20.88 43.24
C SER A 265 14.84 -20.32 44.64
N CYS A 266 15.43 -19.12 44.75
CA CYS A 266 15.71 -18.50 46.05
C CYS A 266 14.45 -18.22 46.89
N VAL A 267 13.28 -18.04 46.26
CA VAL A 267 11.98 -17.94 46.95
C VAL A 267 11.55 -19.29 47.54
N VAL A 268 11.72 -20.39 46.79
CA VAL A 268 11.45 -21.76 47.27
C VAL A 268 12.40 -22.12 48.43
N ASP A 269 13.69 -21.81 48.27
CA ASP A 269 14.75 -22.06 49.25
C ASP A 269 14.74 -21.07 50.45
N LYS A 270 13.85 -20.05 50.41
CA LYS A 270 13.69 -18.98 51.43
C LYS A 270 14.98 -18.22 51.79
N ASN A 271 15.95 -18.14 50.87
CA ASN A 271 17.26 -17.54 51.12
C ASN A 271 17.27 -16.04 50.80
N TRP A 272 16.93 -15.21 51.80
CA TRP A 272 16.84 -13.76 51.66
C TRP A 272 18.10 -13.06 51.14
N HIS A 273 19.30 -13.51 51.53
CA HIS A 273 20.54 -12.90 51.06
C HIS A 273 20.77 -13.15 49.56
N LYS A 274 20.66 -14.40 49.10
CA LYS A 274 20.78 -14.72 47.66
C LYS A 274 19.68 -14.06 46.83
N PHE A 275 18.45 -14.06 47.34
CA PHE A 275 17.29 -13.41 46.71
C PHE A 275 17.54 -11.91 46.45
N LEU A 276 18.00 -11.17 47.47
CA LEU A 276 18.33 -9.74 47.32
C LEU A 276 19.48 -9.52 46.34
N THR A 277 20.58 -10.30 46.43
CA THR A 277 21.70 -10.19 45.49
C THR A 277 21.27 -10.41 44.04
N ASN A 278 20.46 -11.43 43.77
CA ASN A 278 19.98 -11.74 42.42
C ASN A 278 19.01 -10.66 41.90
N ILE A 279 18.18 -10.06 42.77
CA ILE A 279 17.34 -8.91 42.40
C ILE A 279 18.16 -7.67 42.06
N PHE A 280 19.22 -7.35 42.81
CA PHE A 280 20.10 -6.23 42.47
C PHE A 280 20.83 -6.43 41.13
N TRP A 281 21.26 -7.66 40.81
CA TRP A 281 21.80 -7.99 39.48
C TRP A 281 20.75 -7.82 38.38
N TYR A 282 19.56 -8.38 38.56
CA TYR A 282 18.44 -8.26 37.61
C TYR A 282 18.06 -6.79 37.36
N LEU A 283 18.02 -5.97 38.41
CA LEU A 283 17.74 -4.54 38.33
C LEU A 283 18.82 -3.78 37.56
N GLY A 284 20.10 -4.00 37.87
CA GLY A 284 21.22 -3.37 37.16
C GLY A 284 21.22 -3.71 35.66
N ILE A 285 21.04 -4.99 35.34
CA ILE A 285 20.89 -5.50 33.97
C ILE A 285 19.70 -4.84 33.25
N SER A 286 18.56 -4.69 33.93
CA SER A 286 17.35 -4.08 33.35
C SER A 286 17.53 -2.58 33.07
N VAL A 287 18.17 -1.84 33.98
CA VAL A 287 18.46 -0.40 33.79
C VAL A 287 19.42 -0.19 32.62
N ILE A 288 20.48 -1.00 32.54
CA ILE A 288 21.41 -1.04 31.40
C ILE A 288 20.65 -1.28 30.08
N PHE A 289 19.79 -2.31 30.04
CA PHE A 289 19.03 -2.66 28.84
C PHE A 289 18.11 -1.52 28.38
N VAL A 290 17.41 -0.84 29.30
CA VAL A 290 16.52 0.29 28.98
C VAL A 290 17.31 1.45 28.38
N ILE A 291 18.42 1.85 29.02
CA ILE A 291 19.27 2.97 28.54
C ILE A 291 19.83 2.64 27.15
N THR A 292 20.44 1.46 26.99
CA THR A 292 21.04 1.02 25.73
C THR A 292 19.99 0.89 24.61
N SER A 293 18.83 0.29 24.88
CA SER A 293 17.79 0.12 23.86
C SER A 293 17.19 1.47 23.43
N GLY A 294 17.02 2.42 24.36
CA GLY A 294 16.60 3.79 24.07
C GLY A 294 17.60 4.55 23.20
N LEU A 295 18.89 4.55 23.57
CA LEU A 295 19.97 5.16 22.79
C LEU A 295 20.08 4.55 21.38
N ARG A 296 20.02 3.22 21.29
CA ARG A 296 20.02 2.48 20.02
C ARG A 296 18.82 2.87 19.15
N GLY A 297 17.61 2.92 19.71
CA GLY A 297 16.42 3.38 18.99
C GLY A 297 16.58 4.80 18.44
N PHE A 298 17.05 5.73 19.29
CA PHE A 298 17.30 7.13 18.90
C PHE A 298 18.30 7.26 17.73
N ILE A 299 19.44 6.57 17.79
CA ILE A 299 20.48 6.60 16.75
C ILE A 299 19.95 6.06 15.41
N PHE A 300 19.23 4.93 15.44
CA PHE A 300 18.68 4.34 14.22
C PHE A 300 17.52 5.16 13.64
N SER A 301 16.69 5.80 14.45
CA SER A 301 15.64 6.73 13.99
C SER A 301 16.23 7.99 13.34
N ILE A 302 17.29 8.58 13.89
CA ILE A 302 18.02 9.69 13.24
C ILE A 302 18.58 9.23 11.88
N THR A 303 19.16 8.03 11.85
CA THR A 303 19.75 7.48 10.63
C THR A 303 18.69 7.20 9.55
N LEU A 304 17.51 6.73 9.94
CA LEU A 304 16.34 6.59 9.06
C LEU A 304 15.88 7.94 8.48
N THR A 305 15.71 8.97 9.31
CA THR A 305 15.28 10.30 8.86
C THR A 305 16.29 10.93 7.89
N ASN A 306 17.59 10.85 8.19
CA ASN A 306 18.66 11.37 7.33
C ASN A 306 18.68 10.67 5.95
N LEU A 307 18.43 9.36 5.93
CA LEU A 307 18.37 8.57 4.70
C LEU A 307 17.12 8.90 3.86
N ILE A 308 15.94 9.02 4.50
CA ILE A 308 14.69 9.43 3.84
C ILE A 308 14.85 10.82 3.22
N GLN A 309 15.42 11.78 3.95
CA GLN A 309 15.66 13.12 3.42
C GLN A 309 16.58 13.07 2.20
N ARG A 310 17.76 12.46 2.32
CA ARG A 310 18.73 12.36 1.20
C ARG A 310 18.11 11.69 -0.02
N LEU A 311 17.31 10.64 0.16
CA LEU A 311 16.65 9.95 -0.94
C LEU A 311 15.56 10.83 -1.57
N ARG A 312 14.72 11.52 -0.79
CA ARG A 312 13.75 12.48 -1.35
C ARG A 312 14.45 13.60 -2.13
N ASP A 313 15.47 14.22 -1.57
CA ASP A 313 16.25 15.28 -2.22
C ASP A 313 16.89 14.78 -3.54
N THR A 314 17.51 13.59 -3.51
CA THR A 314 18.16 12.97 -4.68
C THR A 314 17.15 12.59 -5.76
N VAL A 315 16.07 11.90 -5.39
CA VAL A 315 15.05 11.39 -6.32
C VAL A 315 14.25 12.54 -6.93
N PHE A 316 13.87 13.54 -6.13
CA PHE A 316 13.20 14.75 -6.63
C PHE A 316 14.12 15.54 -7.58
N THR A 317 15.41 15.69 -7.25
CA THR A 317 16.40 16.29 -8.15
C THR A 317 16.62 15.49 -9.44
N ARG A 318 16.48 14.16 -9.40
CA ARG A 318 16.56 13.29 -10.57
C ARG A 318 15.32 13.37 -11.45
N ILE A 319 14.13 13.41 -10.85
CA ILE A 319 12.84 13.60 -11.54
C ILE A 319 12.83 14.96 -12.27
N LEU A 320 13.12 16.07 -11.57
CA LEU A 320 13.15 17.42 -12.16
C LEU A 320 14.27 17.66 -13.20
N LYS A 321 15.10 16.65 -13.46
CA LYS A 321 16.13 16.66 -14.52
C LYS A 321 15.84 15.67 -15.65
N GLN A 322 14.67 15.04 -15.67
CA GLN A 322 14.28 14.20 -16.80
C GLN A 322 13.82 15.04 -18.00
N ASP A 323 13.87 14.41 -19.17
CA ASP A 323 13.27 14.88 -20.42
C ASP A 323 11.73 14.89 -20.34
N ILE A 324 11.07 15.68 -21.19
CA ILE A 324 9.59 15.76 -21.18
C ILE A 324 8.95 14.44 -21.64
N GLU A 325 9.65 13.65 -22.47
CA GLU A 325 9.29 12.26 -22.78
C GLU A 325 9.02 11.42 -21.51
N PHE A 326 9.80 11.59 -20.43
CA PHE A 326 9.54 10.90 -19.16
C PHE A 326 8.16 11.21 -18.58
N PHE A 327 7.74 12.48 -18.66
CA PHE A 327 6.49 12.94 -18.06
C PHE A 327 5.27 12.64 -18.95
N ASP A 328 5.46 12.51 -20.25
CA ASP A 328 4.45 12.01 -21.19
C ASP A 328 4.25 10.48 -21.08
N GLU A 329 5.30 9.72 -20.73
CA GLU A 329 5.22 8.28 -20.42
C GLU A 329 4.62 8.01 -19.01
N THR A 330 4.94 8.86 -18.02
CA THR A 330 4.79 8.52 -16.59
C THR A 330 3.71 9.33 -15.89
N LYS A 331 2.66 8.64 -15.40
CA LYS A 331 1.57 9.26 -14.62
C LYS A 331 2.11 10.05 -13.40
N THR A 332 1.70 11.30 -13.23
CA THR A 332 2.13 12.14 -12.09
C THR A 332 1.82 11.52 -10.72
N GLY A 333 0.69 10.81 -10.58
CA GLY A 333 0.30 10.10 -9.36
C GLY A 333 1.23 8.93 -9.00
N GLU A 334 1.88 8.31 -9.99
CA GLU A 334 2.89 7.29 -9.76
C GLU A 334 4.19 7.92 -9.21
N ILE A 335 4.59 9.06 -9.77
CA ILE A 335 5.76 9.82 -9.31
C ILE A 335 5.58 10.27 -7.85
N THR A 336 4.42 10.81 -7.47
CA THR A 336 4.14 11.22 -6.08
C THR A 336 4.03 10.03 -5.12
N SER A 337 3.42 8.92 -5.55
CA SER A 337 3.36 7.68 -4.77
C SER A 337 4.76 7.13 -4.46
N ARG A 338 5.64 7.03 -5.47
CA ARG A 338 7.04 6.58 -5.30
C ARG A 338 7.83 7.51 -4.34
N LEU A 339 7.62 8.83 -4.40
CA LEU A 339 8.29 9.81 -3.52
C LEU A 339 7.81 9.73 -2.04
N ALA A 340 6.55 9.34 -1.83
CA ALA A 340 5.93 9.24 -0.51
C ALA A 340 6.14 7.86 0.14
N SER A 341 5.83 6.77 -0.57
CA SER A 341 5.78 5.41 -0.06
C SER A 341 7.10 4.65 -0.29
N ASP A 342 7.53 4.47 -1.54
CA ASP A 342 8.66 3.59 -1.87
C ASP A 342 9.98 4.03 -1.22
N ILE A 343 10.25 5.35 -1.19
CA ILE A 343 11.42 5.89 -0.47
C ILE A 343 11.37 5.53 1.02
N THR A 344 10.19 5.59 1.63
CA THR A 344 10.01 5.28 3.06
C THR A 344 10.27 3.79 3.30
N THR A 345 9.62 2.91 2.54
CA THR A 345 9.79 1.44 2.63
C THR A 345 11.22 0.99 2.37
N VAL A 346 11.91 1.56 1.38
CA VAL A 346 13.34 1.25 1.12
C VAL A 346 14.23 1.76 2.25
N SER A 347 13.95 2.93 2.83
CA SER A 347 14.75 3.49 3.94
C SER A 347 14.57 2.70 5.23
N GLU A 348 13.34 2.27 5.54
CA GLU A 348 13.02 1.38 6.66
C GLU A 348 13.76 0.04 6.55
N ALA A 349 13.86 -0.52 5.34
CA ALA A 349 14.63 -1.73 5.10
C ALA A 349 16.14 -1.58 5.32
N VAL A 350 16.72 -0.40 5.07
CA VAL A 350 18.14 -0.14 5.38
C VAL A 350 18.36 0.07 6.89
N SER A 351 17.53 0.89 7.55
CA SER A 351 17.78 1.34 8.92
C SER A 351 17.11 0.45 9.98
N LEU A 352 15.79 0.23 9.86
CA LEU A 352 14.99 -0.46 10.88
C LEU A 352 15.16 -1.98 10.77
N ASN A 353 15.08 -2.54 9.57
CA ASN A 353 15.17 -3.99 9.39
C ASN A 353 16.58 -4.52 9.67
N LEU A 354 17.63 -3.77 9.34
CA LEU A 354 19.01 -4.10 9.72
C LEU A 354 19.20 -4.10 11.25
N ASN A 355 18.61 -3.11 11.94
CA ASN A 355 18.62 -3.03 13.40
C ASN A 355 17.96 -4.26 14.06
N ILE A 356 16.78 -4.65 13.57
CA ILE A 356 16.03 -5.80 14.07
C ILE A 356 16.78 -7.10 13.72
N PHE A 357 17.25 -7.26 12.49
CA PHE A 357 17.99 -8.45 12.04
C PHE A 357 19.24 -8.72 12.90
N LEU A 358 20.05 -7.70 13.15
CA LEU A 358 21.28 -7.83 13.94
C LEU A 358 20.96 -8.18 15.40
N ARG A 359 19.98 -7.51 16.03
CA ARG A 359 19.55 -7.87 17.39
C ARG A 359 19.00 -9.29 17.45
N SER A 360 18.09 -9.65 16.56
CA SER A 360 17.42 -10.96 16.60
C SER A 360 18.37 -12.11 16.24
N THR A 361 19.37 -11.88 15.39
CA THR A 361 20.44 -12.86 15.13
C THR A 361 21.31 -13.07 16.38
N VAL A 362 21.72 -11.98 17.04
CA VAL A 362 22.45 -12.04 18.33
C VAL A 362 21.63 -12.77 19.40
N GLN A 363 20.35 -12.43 19.54
CA GLN A 363 19.41 -13.07 20.47
C GLN A 363 19.21 -14.56 20.14
N THR A 364 19.07 -14.93 18.87
CA THR A 364 18.91 -16.34 18.43
C THR A 364 20.15 -17.17 18.76
N ILE A 365 21.35 -16.71 18.37
CA ILE A 365 22.61 -17.41 18.66
C ILE A 365 22.81 -17.55 20.17
N GLY A 366 22.61 -16.47 20.92
CA GLY A 366 22.77 -16.47 22.37
C GLY A 366 21.78 -17.38 23.10
N THR A 367 20.48 -17.30 22.77
CA THR A 367 19.45 -18.15 23.40
C THR A 367 19.69 -19.63 23.14
N ILE A 368 20.10 -20.02 21.93
CA ILE A 368 20.48 -21.40 21.59
C ILE A 368 21.67 -21.87 22.46
N ILE A 369 22.71 -21.05 22.61
CA ILE A 369 23.86 -21.39 23.48
C ILE A 369 23.43 -21.58 24.94
N MET A 370 22.62 -20.66 25.49
CA MET A 370 22.14 -20.78 26.88
C MET A 370 21.22 -21.99 27.09
N MET A 371 20.35 -22.31 26.12
CA MET A 371 19.48 -23.49 26.20
C MET A 371 20.28 -24.81 26.16
N LEU A 372 21.33 -24.88 25.34
CA LEU A 372 22.27 -26.01 25.31
C LEU A 372 23.03 -26.17 26.64
N VAL A 373 23.51 -25.07 27.23
CA VAL A 373 24.22 -25.07 28.52
C VAL A 373 23.29 -25.47 29.68
N LEU A 374 22.02 -25.05 29.66
CA LEU A 374 21.06 -25.40 30.72
C LEU A 374 20.57 -26.85 30.64
N SER A 375 20.20 -27.34 29.45
CA SER A 375 19.72 -28.71 29.25
C SER A 375 19.66 -29.09 27.77
N TRP A 376 20.70 -29.77 27.29
CA TRP A 376 20.71 -30.37 25.94
C TRP A 376 19.54 -31.34 25.70
N ASN A 377 19.10 -32.05 26.75
CA ASN A 377 17.93 -32.94 26.71
C ASN A 377 16.64 -32.20 26.34
N LEU A 378 16.42 -31.00 26.88
CA LEU A 378 15.25 -30.18 26.54
C LEU A 378 15.45 -29.43 25.21
N PHE A 379 16.68 -29.05 24.87
CA PHE A 379 16.98 -28.44 23.57
C PHE A 379 16.63 -29.37 22.39
N LEU A 380 16.85 -30.68 22.51
CA LEU A 380 16.45 -31.65 21.49
C LEU A 380 14.94 -31.66 21.22
N LEU A 381 14.10 -31.45 22.25
CA LEU A 381 12.64 -31.36 22.07
C LEU A 381 12.26 -30.13 21.22
N VAL A 382 12.88 -28.99 21.52
CA VAL A 382 12.70 -27.74 20.74
C VAL A 382 13.17 -27.95 19.30
N LEU A 383 14.35 -28.58 19.11
CA LEU A 383 14.93 -28.85 17.79
C LEU A 383 14.02 -29.72 16.90
N ILE A 384 13.31 -30.71 17.46
CA ILE A 384 12.34 -31.55 16.74
C ILE A 384 11.16 -30.74 16.19
N THR A 385 10.74 -29.67 16.88
CA THR A 385 9.62 -28.83 16.41
C THR A 385 10.01 -27.87 15.29
N GLY A 386 11.29 -27.53 15.13
CA GLY A 386 11.79 -26.63 14.09
C GLY A 386 11.42 -27.07 12.65
N PRO A 387 11.76 -28.31 12.23
CA PRO A 387 11.37 -28.83 10.91
C PRO A 387 9.86 -28.88 10.67
N LEU A 388 9.06 -29.14 11.71
CA LEU A 388 7.60 -29.15 11.62
C LEU A 388 7.06 -27.73 11.38
N ALA A 389 7.52 -26.76 12.17
CA ALA A 389 7.16 -25.35 12.00
C ALA A 389 7.57 -24.82 10.61
N PHE A 390 8.79 -25.13 10.15
CA PHE A 390 9.26 -24.77 8.80
C PHE A 390 8.40 -25.40 7.70
N GLY A 391 8.05 -26.68 7.82
CA GLY A 391 7.18 -27.38 6.87
C GLY A 391 5.79 -26.74 6.77
N THR A 392 5.15 -26.43 7.91
CA THR A 392 3.86 -25.73 7.92
C THR A 392 3.97 -24.30 7.41
N GLY A 393 5.04 -23.58 7.77
CA GLY A 393 5.27 -22.19 7.37
C GLY A 393 5.44 -22.07 5.86
N LYS A 394 6.23 -22.95 5.24
CA LYS A 394 6.37 -22.98 3.78
C LYS A 394 5.04 -23.29 3.09
N LEU A 395 4.34 -24.35 3.50
CA LEU A 395 3.08 -24.78 2.86
C LEU A 395 2.03 -23.65 2.85
N TYR A 396 1.82 -23.00 3.99
CA TYR A 396 0.87 -21.88 4.06
C TYR A 396 1.41 -20.60 3.42
N GLY A 397 2.73 -20.35 3.47
CA GLY A 397 3.38 -19.22 2.79
C GLY A 397 3.18 -19.26 1.28
N ASP A 398 3.45 -20.39 0.64
CA ASP A 398 3.27 -20.58 -0.81
C ASP A 398 1.79 -20.40 -1.22
N LEU A 399 0.85 -20.90 -0.42
CA LEU A 399 -0.59 -20.70 -0.63
C LEU A 399 -1.02 -19.24 -0.44
N MET A 400 -0.53 -18.57 0.59
CA MET A 400 -0.85 -17.16 0.88
C MET A 400 -0.25 -16.20 -0.14
N ALA A 401 0.97 -16.45 -0.64
CA ALA A 401 1.59 -15.63 -1.69
C ALA A 401 0.80 -15.70 -3.01
N ASN A 402 0.45 -16.91 -3.46
CA ASN A 402 -0.37 -17.12 -4.65
C ASN A 402 -1.78 -16.50 -4.53
N GLN A 403 -2.35 -16.44 -3.32
CA GLN A 403 -3.64 -15.83 -3.07
C GLN A 403 -3.55 -14.30 -2.91
N GLN A 404 -2.49 -13.78 -2.31
CA GLN A 404 -2.20 -12.34 -2.21
C GLN A 404 -2.07 -11.71 -3.59
N LYS A 405 -1.41 -12.37 -4.56
CA LYS A 405 -1.35 -11.89 -5.95
C LYS A 405 -2.75 -11.63 -6.51
N LYS A 406 -3.66 -12.60 -6.40
CA LYS A 406 -5.05 -12.49 -6.88
C LYS A 406 -5.85 -11.39 -6.17
N VAL A 407 -5.55 -11.11 -4.90
CA VAL A 407 -6.11 -9.96 -4.16
C VAL A 407 -5.59 -8.64 -4.73
N GLN A 408 -4.28 -8.53 -5.01
CA GLN A 408 -3.68 -7.33 -5.63
C GLN A 408 -4.19 -7.10 -7.06
N ASP A 409 -4.26 -8.13 -7.89
CA ASP A 409 -4.76 -8.04 -9.27
C ASP A 409 -6.21 -7.50 -9.29
N ALA A 410 -7.08 -8.01 -8.41
CA ALA A 410 -8.46 -7.55 -8.28
C ALA A 410 -8.60 -6.15 -7.62
N LEU A 411 -7.70 -5.78 -6.70
CA LEU A 411 -7.64 -4.44 -6.12
C LEU A 411 -7.22 -3.40 -7.17
N ALA A 412 -6.23 -3.70 -8.01
CA ALA A 412 -5.79 -2.82 -9.08
C ALA A 412 -6.94 -2.52 -10.06
N GLU A 413 -7.69 -3.54 -10.46
CA GLU A 413 -8.85 -3.37 -11.34
C GLU A 413 -9.99 -2.55 -10.68
N SER A 414 -10.28 -2.80 -9.40
CA SER A 414 -11.30 -2.03 -8.67
C SER A 414 -10.88 -0.59 -8.39
N ASN A 415 -9.58 -0.33 -8.20
CA ASN A 415 -9.03 1.00 -7.99
C ASN A 415 -8.96 1.80 -9.29
N SER A 416 -8.62 1.18 -10.42
CA SER A 416 -8.58 1.86 -11.74
C SER A 416 -9.94 2.43 -12.12
N LEU A 417 -11.02 1.68 -11.88
CA LEU A 417 -12.39 2.15 -12.11
C LEU A 417 -12.75 3.34 -11.19
N ALA A 418 -12.32 3.30 -9.92
CA ALA A 418 -12.53 4.40 -9.00
C ALA A 418 -11.71 5.65 -9.36
N GLU A 419 -10.46 5.49 -9.83
CA GLU A 419 -9.61 6.57 -10.35
C GLU A 419 -10.30 7.26 -11.54
N GLU A 420 -10.83 6.48 -12.49
CA GLU A 420 -11.53 6.98 -13.68
C GLU A 420 -12.82 7.73 -13.32
N ALA A 421 -13.71 7.14 -12.51
CA ALA A 421 -14.97 7.76 -12.10
C ALA A 421 -14.79 9.01 -11.23
N ILE A 422 -13.73 9.07 -10.41
CA ILE A 422 -13.41 10.26 -9.59
C ILE A 422 -12.73 11.34 -10.44
N ALA A 423 -11.80 10.99 -11.33
CA ALA A 423 -11.19 11.96 -12.26
C ALA A 423 -12.23 12.58 -13.20
N THR A 424 -13.23 11.80 -13.61
CA THR A 424 -14.35 12.23 -14.47
C THR A 424 -15.61 12.62 -13.70
N ILE A 425 -15.53 12.91 -12.39
CA ILE A 425 -16.71 13.13 -11.53
C ILE A 425 -17.70 14.20 -12.05
N ARG A 426 -17.22 15.22 -12.77
CA ARG A 426 -18.08 16.21 -13.44
C ARG A 426 -18.93 15.58 -14.55
N THR A 427 -18.35 14.67 -15.33
CA THR A 427 -19.01 13.87 -16.36
C THR A 427 -20.04 12.92 -15.73
N VAL A 428 -19.65 12.15 -14.71
CA VAL A 428 -20.56 11.24 -14.01
C VAL A 428 -21.78 12.01 -13.47
N LYS A 429 -21.56 13.18 -12.87
CA LYS A 429 -22.61 14.08 -12.37
C LYS A 429 -23.43 14.76 -13.48
N SER A 430 -22.86 15.10 -14.64
CA SER A 430 -23.61 15.72 -15.74
C SER A 430 -24.49 14.71 -16.49
N PHE A 431 -24.11 13.43 -16.48
CA PHE A 431 -24.90 12.33 -17.05
C PHE A 431 -25.77 11.58 -16.02
N ALA A 432 -25.72 11.97 -14.74
CA ALA A 432 -26.43 11.33 -13.63
C ALA A 432 -26.21 9.79 -13.53
N ASN A 433 -24.97 9.34 -13.79
CA ASN A 433 -24.62 7.92 -13.90
C ASN A 433 -24.08 7.29 -12.61
N GLU A 434 -24.20 7.96 -11.46
CA GLU A 434 -23.59 7.52 -10.20
C GLU A 434 -23.94 6.07 -9.82
N ASP A 435 -25.19 5.65 -10.00
CA ASP A 435 -25.67 4.33 -9.58
C ASP A 435 -25.02 3.17 -10.36
N GLU A 436 -24.76 3.33 -11.67
CA GLU A 436 -24.10 2.29 -12.45
C GLU A 436 -22.59 2.25 -12.17
N GLU A 437 -21.93 3.39 -11.94
CA GLU A 437 -20.53 3.41 -11.46
C GLU A 437 -20.39 2.72 -10.10
N ILE A 438 -21.29 3.01 -9.16
CA ILE A 438 -21.36 2.34 -7.85
C ILE A 438 -21.58 0.83 -8.02
N ARG A 439 -22.46 0.41 -8.93
CA ARG A 439 -22.73 -1.00 -9.23
C ARG A 439 -21.54 -1.71 -9.87
N LEU A 440 -20.84 -1.07 -10.80
CA LEU A 440 -19.61 -1.59 -11.43
C LEU A 440 -18.49 -1.73 -10.39
N PHE A 441 -18.29 -0.72 -9.54
CA PHE A 441 -17.34 -0.78 -8.43
C PHE A 441 -17.68 -1.89 -7.43
N HIS A 442 -18.94 -2.03 -7.03
CA HIS A 442 -19.39 -3.14 -6.19
C HIS A 442 -19.10 -4.50 -6.84
N LYS A 443 -19.35 -4.67 -8.14
CA LYS A 443 -19.07 -5.91 -8.89
C LYS A 443 -17.58 -6.27 -8.90
N LYS A 444 -16.68 -5.29 -9.00
CA LYS A 444 -15.22 -5.50 -8.92
C LYS A 444 -14.75 -5.80 -7.50
N ASN A 445 -15.15 -4.98 -6.53
CA ASN A 445 -14.81 -5.14 -5.11
C ASN A 445 -15.34 -6.47 -4.54
N ASP A 446 -16.43 -7.02 -5.08
CA ASP A 446 -16.91 -8.35 -4.68
C ASP A 446 -15.97 -9.50 -5.07
N LEU A 447 -15.08 -9.32 -6.05
CA LEU A 447 -13.98 -10.26 -6.35
C LEU A 447 -12.86 -10.13 -5.31
N VAL A 448 -12.47 -8.90 -4.96
CA VAL A 448 -11.53 -8.63 -3.85
C VAL A 448 -12.02 -9.32 -2.58
N ARG A 449 -13.29 -9.11 -2.20
CA ARG A 449 -13.92 -9.76 -1.04
C ARG A 449 -13.81 -11.29 -1.08
N LYS A 450 -14.10 -11.93 -2.23
CA LYS A 450 -14.00 -13.40 -2.39
C LYS A 450 -12.56 -13.89 -2.25
N PHE A 451 -11.58 -13.16 -2.78
CA PHE A 451 -10.18 -13.54 -2.68
C PHE A 451 -9.59 -13.29 -1.29
N SER A 452 -9.96 -12.20 -0.60
CA SER A 452 -9.55 -11.92 0.77
C SER A 452 -10.15 -12.91 1.78
N ILE A 453 -11.38 -13.39 1.57
CA ILE A 453 -11.96 -14.46 2.40
C ILE A 453 -11.16 -15.77 2.25
N ARG A 454 -10.74 -16.14 1.02
CA ARG A 454 -9.88 -17.32 0.81
C ARG A 454 -8.50 -17.14 1.46
N GLN A 455 -7.92 -15.94 1.40
CA GLN A 455 -6.68 -15.62 2.09
C GLN A 455 -6.82 -15.74 3.63
N ALA A 456 -7.93 -15.25 4.20
CA ALA A 456 -8.21 -15.37 5.62
C ALA A 456 -8.35 -16.83 6.08
N LEU A 457 -8.89 -17.72 5.24
CA LEU A 457 -8.92 -19.16 5.52
C LEU A 457 -7.52 -19.80 5.53
N TYR A 458 -6.62 -19.39 4.63
CA TYR A 458 -5.22 -19.85 4.66
C TYR A 458 -4.47 -19.30 5.90
N TYR A 459 -4.68 -18.03 6.24
CA TYR A 459 -4.09 -17.41 7.43
C TYR A 459 -4.60 -18.03 8.74
N PHE A 460 -5.90 -18.35 8.82
CA PHE A 460 -6.46 -19.13 9.93
C PHE A 460 -5.80 -20.51 10.02
N GLY A 461 -5.61 -21.21 8.90
CA GLY A 461 -4.89 -22.49 8.85
C GLY A 461 -3.45 -22.37 9.36
N TYR A 462 -2.72 -21.34 8.94
CA TYR A 462 -1.36 -21.04 9.41
C TYR A 462 -1.32 -20.83 10.93
N LEU A 463 -2.11 -19.89 11.46
CA LEU A 463 -2.15 -19.58 12.89
C LEU A 463 -2.58 -20.79 13.72
N TRP A 464 -3.59 -21.54 13.28
CA TRP A 464 -4.11 -22.70 14.01
C TRP A 464 -3.05 -23.80 14.16
N ASN A 465 -2.31 -24.11 13.09
CA ASN A 465 -1.21 -25.08 13.17
C ASN A 465 -0.03 -24.56 13.99
N GLY A 466 0.38 -23.30 13.80
CA GLY A 466 1.48 -22.70 14.57
C GLY A 466 1.21 -22.66 16.07
N GLN A 467 0.01 -22.23 16.49
CA GLN A 467 -0.38 -22.20 17.90
C GLN A 467 -0.50 -23.61 18.51
N ILE A 468 -0.99 -24.61 17.75
CA ILE A 468 -0.97 -26.00 18.21
C ILE A 468 0.46 -26.51 18.41
N LEU A 469 1.39 -26.23 17.48
CA LEU A 469 2.80 -26.60 17.64
C LEU A 469 3.45 -25.95 18.87
N ILE A 470 3.17 -24.66 19.13
CA ILE A 470 3.65 -23.95 20.32
C ILE A 470 3.08 -24.54 21.61
N VAL A 471 1.77 -24.85 21.66
CA VAL A 471 1.12 -25.48 22.82
C VAL A 471 1.66 -26.89 23.07
N LEU A 472 1.85 -27.70 22.01
CA LEU A 472 2.43 -29.04 22.13
C LEU A 472 3.90 -28.99 22.59
N LEU A 473 4.70 -28.03 22.10
CA LEU A 473 6.05 -27.81 22.58
C LEU A 473 6.05 -27.44 24.08
N ASN A 474 5.23 -26.48 24.49
CA ASN A 474 5.12 -26.07 25.88
C ASN A 474 4.69 -27.22 26.80
N LEU A 475 3.70 -28.02 26.39
CA LEU A 475 3.27 -29.21 27.15
C LEU A 475 4.37 -30.28 27.22
N GLY A 476 5.11 -30.50 26.12
CA GLY A 476 6.26 -31.41 26.10
C GLY A 476 7.40 -30.94 27.02
N THR A 477 7.76 -29.66 26.95
CA THR A 477 8.79 -29.05 27.82
C THR A 477 8.35 -29.12 29.28
N LEU A 478 7.07 -28.86 29.60
CA LEU A 478 6.54 -28.98 30.96
C LEU A 478 6.55 -30.42 31.48
N ALA A 479 6.09 -31.39 30.68
CA ALA A 479 6.03 -32.79 31.10
C ALA A 479 7.43 -33.42 31.23
N TYR A 480 8.27 -33.30 30.20
CA TYR A 480 9.61 -33.90 30.22
C TYR A 480 10.59 -33.13 31.12
N GLY A 481 10.52 -31.79 31.14
CA GLY A 481 11.30 -30.97 32.06
C GLY A 481 10.88 -31.15 33.52
N GLY A 482 9.58 -31.23 33.80
CA GLY A 482 9.06 -31.60 35.11
C GLY A 482 9.57 -32.97 35.56
N HIS A 483 9.55 -33.98 34.68
CA HIS A 483 10.13 -35.29 34.95
C HIS A 483 11.65 -35.26 35.21
N LEU A 484 12.41 -34.41 34.51
CA LEU A 484 13.84 -34.20 34.79
C LEU A 484 14.09 -33.53 36.15
N VAL A 485 13.24 -32.57 36.54
CA VAL A 485 13.31 -31.90 37.86
C VAL A 485 12.94 -32.86 38.99
N MET A 486 11.84 -33.61 38.86
CA MET A 486 11.42 -34.60 39.87
C MET A 486 12.45 -35.71 40.10
N ASN A 487 13.22 -36.07 39.05
CA ASN A 487 14.32 -37.02 39.14
C ASN A 487 15.67 -36.40 39.57
N ASN A 488 15.69 -35.13 40.03
CA ASN A 488 16.88 -34.38 40.41
C ASN A 488 17.97 -34.30 39.31
N ARG A 489 17.59 -34.37 38.03
CA ARG A 489 18.48 -34.25 36.86
C ARG A 489 18.54 -32.83 36.30
N LEU A 490 17.68 -31.93 36.78
CA LEU A 490 17.62 -30.52 36.39
C LEU A 490 17.16 -29.70 37.62
N SER A 491 17.73 -28.52 37.85
CA SER A 491 17.27 -27.64 38.92
C SER A 491 16.00 -26.89 38.52
N VAL A 492 15.18 -26.49 39.51
CA VAL A 492 13.99 -25.64 39.28
C VAL A 492 14.38 -24.33 38.59
N SER A 493 15.50 -23.72 39.03
CA SER A 493 16.09 -22.53 38.40
C SER A 493 16.38 -22.73 36.91
N ASN A 494 17.13 -23.78 36.55
CA ASN A 494 17.52 -24.03 35.16
C ASN A 494 16.29 -24.36 34.29
N PHE A 495 15.30 -25.07 34.83
CA PHE A 495 14.06 -25.41 34.14
C PHE A 495 13.21 -24.17 33.84
N VAL A 496 12.99 -23.29 34.82
CA VAL A 496 12.26 -22.03 34.62
C VAL A 496 13.00 -21.12 33.65
N SER A 497 14.34 -21.02 33.79
CA SER A 497 15.18 -20.28 32.84
C SER A 497 15.05 -20.82 31.42
N PHE A 498 15.02 -22.15 31.23
CA PHE A 498 14.87 -22.78 29.93
C PHE A 498 13.53 -22.42 29.26
N ILE A 499 12.41 -22.43 30.00
CA ILE A 499 11.09 -22.02 29.48
C ILE A 499 11.12 -20.56 29.00
N LEU A 500 11.72 -19.66 29.79
CA LEU A 500 11.86 -18.25 29.42
C LEU A 500 12.78 -18.05 28.21
N TYR A 501 13.86 -18.84 28.08
CA TYR A 501 14.69 -18.84 26.87
C TYR A 501 13.97 -19.39 25.64
N GLN A 502 13.14 -20.43 25.80
CA GLN A 502 12.33 -20.99 24.71
C GLN A 502 11.36 -19.95 24.14
N GLN A 503 10.76 -19.10 24.99
CA GLN A 503 9.94 -17.96 24.55
C GLN A 503 10.78 -16.92 23.80
N ARG A 504 11.92 -16.49 24.37
CA ARG A 504 12.82 -15.50 23.72
C ARG A 504 13.45 -15.97 22.41
N LEU A 505 13.56 -17.29 22.19
CA LEU A 505 13.96 -17.87 20.90
C LEU A 505 12.83 -17.73 19.87
N GLY A 506 11.58 -17.97 20.26
CA GLY A 506 10.40 -17.71 19.42
C GLY A 506 10.32 -16.24 18.98
N ASP A 507 10.38 -15.31 19.93
CA ASP A 507 10.36 -13.86 19.67
C ASP A 507 11.44 -13.43 18.64
N ALA A 508 12.64 -14.00 18.75
CA ALA A 508 13.76 -13.69 17.88
C ALA A 508 13.57 -14.24 16.45
N LEU A 509 13.07 -15.47 16.32
CA LEU A 509 12.80 -16.09 15.03
C LEU A 509 11.64 -15.38 14.30
N ASP A 510 10.57 -15.02 15.00
CA ASP A 510 9.45 -14.26 14.41
C ASP A 510 9.87 -12.84 14.00
N ALA A 511 10.76 -12.20 14.76
CA ALA A 511 11.35 -10.92 14.35
C ALA A 511 12.24 -11.03 13.09
N ILE A 512 12.95 -12.15 12.89
CA ILE A 512 13.71 -12.43 11.65
C ILE A 512 12.74 -12.70 10.48
N ASN A 513 11.65 -13.43 10.71
CA ASN A 513 10.61 -13.67 9.70
C ASN A 513 9.92 -12.37 9.26
N GLY A 514 9.62 -11.47 10.20
CA GLY A 514 9.10 -10.13 9.92
C GLY A 514 10.04 -9.31 9.05
N VAL A 515 11.32 -9.24 9.43
CA VAL A 515 12.37 -8.59 8.64
C VAL A 515 12.45 -9.16 7.22
N TYR A 516 12.40 -10.48 7.05
CA TYR A 516 12.43 -11.10 5.72
C TYR A 516 11.23 -10.66 4.86
N ALA A 517 10.03 -10.58 5.43
CA ALA A 517 8.85 -10.11 4.72
C ALA A 517 8.94 -8.64 4.31
N ASP A 518 9.44 -7.77 5.20
CA ASP A 518 9.58 -6.33 4.93
C ASP A 518 10.75 -6.02 3.98
N LEU A 519 11.82 -6.82 4.02
CA LEU A 519 12.85 -6.83 2.98
C LEU A 519 12.23 -7.18 1.61
N MET A 520 11.39 -8.22 1.50
CA MET A 520 10.78 -8.56 0.20
C MET A 520 9.87 -7.44 -0.36
N LYS A 521 9.16 -6.68 0.50
CA LYS A 521 8.44 -5.46 0.09
C LYS A 521 9.41 -4.40 -0.45
N ALA A 522 10.46 -4.08 0.30
CA ALA A 522 11.44 -3.07 -0.06
C ALA A 522 12.24 -3.44 -1.33
N SER A 523 12.47 -4.73 -1.59
CA SER A 523 13.08 -5.19 -2.84
C SER A 523 12.23 -4.78 -4.04
N GLY A 524 10.91 -4.99 -3.99
CA GLY A 524 9.99 -4.58 -5.06
C GLY A 524 9.99 -3.07 -5.30
N ALA A 525 9.81 -2.28 -4.23
CA ALA A 525 9.88 -0.82 -4.27
C ALA A 525 11.23 -0.31 -4.82
N SER A 526 12.34 -0.98 -4.47
CA SER A 526 13.69 -0.55 -4.88
C SER A 526 13.92 -0.60 -6.39
N VAL A 527 13.27 -1.52 -7.12
CA VAL A 527 13.44 -1.64 -8.59
C VAL A 527 13.01 -0.33 -9.26
N LYS A 528 11.78 0.11 -8.95
CA LYS A 528 11.19 1.34 -9.47
C LYS A 528 11.81 2.61 -8.89
N LEU A 529 12.41 2.54 -7.70
CA LEU A 529 13.18 3.64 -7.14
C LEU A 529 14.55 3.83 -7.82
N PHE A 530 15.30 2.75 -8.06
CA PHE A 530 16.59 2.85 -8.75
C PHE A 530 16.45 3.20 -10.23
N GLU A 531 15.38 2.76 -10.90
CA GLU A 531 15.02 3.21 -12.25
C GLU A 531 15.05 4.76 -12.34
N TYR A 532 14.44 5.48 -11.38
CA TYR A 532 14.46 6.95 -11.35
C TYR A 532 15.79 7.57 -10.92
N ILE A 533 16.55 6.91 -10.03
CA ILE A 533 17.87 7.41 -9.60
C ILE A 533 18.90 7.27 -10.73
N ASP A 534 18.81 6.22 -11.52
CA ASP A 534 19.74 5.89 -12.59
C ASP A 534 19.35 6.45 -13.96
N ARG A 535 18.06 6.73 -14.24
CA ARG A 535 17.62 7.32 -15.52
C ARG A 535 18.39 8.62 -15.77
N ILE A 536 19.19 8.59 -16.83
CA ILE A 536 19.83 9.76 -17.43
C ILE A 536 18.83 10.26 -18.48
N PRO A 537 18.47 11.57 -18.49
CA PRO A 537 17.67 12.12 -19.59
C PRO A 537 18.42 11.94 -20.91
N LYS A 538 17.70 11.74 -22.01
CA LYS A 538 18.28 11.73 -23.36
C LYS A 538 18.79 13.12 -23.71
N ILE A 539 17.91 14.11 -23.55
CA ILE A 539 18.22 15.53 -23.74
C ILE A 539 18.99 16.01 -22.52
N THR A 540 20.31 15.90 -22.57
CA THR A 540 21.18 16.44 -21.53
C THR A 540 21.42 17.92 -21.81
N ASN A 541 20.79 18.80 -21.02
CA ASN A 541 20.89 20.26 -21.05
C ASN A 541 22.31 20.78 -20.67
N ASN A 542 23.30 20.40 -21.47
CA ASN A 542 24.74 20.58 -21.27
C ASN A 542 25.34 21.62 -22.23
N GLY A 543 24.53 22.27 -23.07
CA GLY A 543 24.97 23.33 -23.96
C GLY A 543 25.63 24.48 -23.20
N ILE A 544 26.57 25.15 -23.86
CA ILE A 544 27.51 26.11 -23.25
C ILE A 544 27.34 27.50 -23.86
N GLU A 545 26.79 27.60 -25.07
CA GLU A 545 26.77 28.84 -25.84
C GLU A 545 25.90 29.93 -25.18
N LYS A 546 26.51 31.11 -25.03
CA LYS A 546 25.93 32.34 -24.47
C LYS A 546 26.41 33.54 -25.28
N PRO A 547 25.95 33.68 -26.54
CA PRO A 547 26.41 34.77 -27.40
C PRO A 547 26.00 36.14 -26.82
N ASN A 548 26.94 37.09 -26.83
CA ASN A 548 26.73 38.46 -26.34
C ASN A 548 25.67 39.25 -27.13
N GLN A 549 25.31 38.75 -28.32
CA GLN A 549 24.22 39.26 -29.14
C GLN A 549 23.32 38.09 -29.52
N PHE A 550 22.01 38.28 -29.35
CA PHE A 550 20.97 37.32 -29.71
C PHE A 550 19.93 38.10 -30.53
N GLN A 551 19.88 37.83 -31.83
CA GLN A 551 18.99 38.51 -32.78
C GLN A 551 17.65 37.76 -32.90
N GLY A 552 17.65 36.45 -32.67
CA GLY A 552 16.45 35.63 -32.67
C GLY A 552 15.94 35.29 -34.07
N ARG A 553 16.83 35.11 -35.06
CA ARG A 553 16.49 34.48 -36.34
C ARG A 553 16.26 32.99 -36.11
N ILE A 554 15.08 32.47 -36.44
CA ILE A 554 14.76 31.03 -36.30
C ILE A 554 14.90 30.36 -37.67
N GLU A 555 15.53 29.18 -37.73
CA GLU A 555 15.65 28.40 -38.96
C GLU A 555 15.44 26.90 -38.70
N PHE A 556 14.46 26.32 -39.38
CA PHE A 556 14.24 24.88 -39.46
C PHE A 556 14.82 24.40 -40.79
N LYS A 557 15.64 23.35 -40.77
CA LYS A 557 16.15 22.69 -41.97
C LYS A 557 15.77 21.21 -41.99
N ASN A 558 14.92 20.83 -42.94
CA ASN A 558 14.62 19.46 -43.32
C ASN A 558 14.13 18.60 -42.14
N VAL A 559 13.39 19.22 -41.21
CA VAL A 559 13.02 18.65 -39.91
C VAL A 559 11.93 17.60 -40.05
N SER A 560 12.23 16.37 -39.64
CA SER A 560 11.23 15.31 -39.42
C SER A 560 11.18 14.92 -37.95
N PHE A 561 9.98 14.57 -37.46
CA PHE A 561 9.78 14.16 -36.08
C PHE A 561 8.56 13.25 -35.90
N ALA A 562 8.70 12.17 -35.14
CA ALA A 562 7.63 11.36 -34.58
C ALA A 562 7.71 11.34 -33.04
N PHE A 563 6.57 11.42 -32.35
CA PHE A 563 6.58 11.30 -30.88
C PHE A 563 7.08 9.91 -30.46
N PRO A 564 7.85 9.77 -29.36
CA PRO A 564 8.43 8.50 -28.92
C PRO A 564 7.40 7.37 -28.73
N ASN A 565 6.19 7.71 -28.26
CA ASN A 565 5.07 6.79 -28.10
C ASN A 565 4.44 6.31 -29.43
N ARG A 566 4.79 6.91 -30.58
CA ARG A 566 4.24 6.61 -31.92
C ARG A 566 5.27 6.79 -33.04
N LYS A 567 6.47 6.20 -32.90
CA LYS A 567 7.60 6.40 -33.85
C LYS A 567 7.31 6.12 -35.34
N ASN A 568 6.30 5.31 -35.64
CA ASN A 568 5.89 5.01 -37.01
C ASN A 568 5.12 6.18 -37.65
N ASP A 569 4.49 7.04 -36.85
CA ASP A 569 3.64 8.15 -37.28
C ASP A 569 4.44 9.46 -37.25
N LYS A 570 5.24 9.72 -38.30
CA LYS A 570 5.93 11.02 -38.45
C LYS A 570 4.92 12.17 -38.51
N VAL A 571 4.92 12.98 -37.46
CA VAL A 571 4.06 14.17 -37.27
C VAL A 571 4.58 15.35 -38.09
N LEU A 572 5.91 15.52 -38.15
CA LEU A 572 6.58 16.47 -39.04
C LEU A 572 7.42 15.69 -40.06
N LYS A 573 7.51 16.20 -41.29
CA LYS A 573 8.22 15.55 -42.40
C LYS A 573 8.97 16.61 -43.20
N ASN A 574 10.31 16.57 -43.15
CA ASN A 574 11.18 17.40 -43.98
C ASN A 574 10.82 18.91 -43.98
N ILE A 575 10.39 19.45 -42.84
CA ILE A 575 9.98 20.87 -42.72
C ILE A 575 11.21 21.78 -42.78
N SER A 576 11.18 22.74 -43.72
CA SER A 576 12.18 23.80 -43.83
C SER A 576 11.50 25.17 -43.88
N PHE A 577 11.89 26.10 -43.00
CA PHE A 577 11.49 27.51 -43.06
C PHE A 577 12.45 28.41 -42.26
N THR A 578 12.37 29.71 -42.50
CA THR A 578 13.13 30.73 -41.76
C THR A 578 12.21 31.87 -41.33
N VAL A 579 12.44 32.38 -40.12
CA VAL A 579 11.84 33.58 -39.53
C VAL A 579 12.96 34.59 -39.27
N GLN A 580 12.83 35.81 -39.76
CA GLN A 580 13.85 36.85 -39.61
C GLN A 580 13.75 37.58 -38.25
N PRO A 581 14.84 38.21 -37.76
CA PRO A 581 14.81 39.03 -36.55
C PRO A 581 13.74 40.12 -36.62
N GLY A 582 12.81 40.13 -35.66
CA GLY A 582 11.71 41.09 -35.62
C GLY A 582 10.52 40.77 -36.54
N GLU A 583 10.51 39.62 -37.22
CA GLU A 583 9.39 39.18 -38.07
C GLU A 583 8.32 38.46 -37.23
N GLN A 584 7.04 38.74 -37.51
CA GLN A 584 5.91 37.95 -37.02
C GLN A 584 5.50 36.91 -38.08
N VAL A 585 5.70 35.63 -37.77
CA VAL A 585 5.31 34.48 -38.61
C VAL A 585 4.16 33.71 -37.97
N ALA A 586 3.10 33.47 -38.75
CA ALA A 586 1.93 32.70 -38.33
C ALA A 586 1.95 31.25 -38.88
N LEU A 587 1.89 30.27 -37.98
CA LEU A 587 1.64 28.86 -38.28
C LEU A 587 0.13 28.61 -38.33
N VAL A 588 -0.37 28.19 -39.49
CA VAL A 588 -1.81 27.98 -39.76
C VAL A 588 -2.03 26.57 -40.32
N GLY A 589 -3.15 25.94 -40.00
CA GLY A 589 -3.48 24.60 -40.49
C GLY A 589 -4.50 23.87 -39.62
N PRO A 590 -5.06 22.75 -40.11
CA PRO A 590 -6.02 21.94 -39.36
C PRO A 590 -5.43 21.38 -38.06
N SER A 591 -6.31 20.97 -37.15
CA SER A 591 -5.90 20.28 -35.91
C SER A 591 -5.07 19.03 -36.25
N GLY A 592 -3.99 18.80 -35.51
CA GLY A 592 -3.06 17.70 -35.76
C GLY A 592 -2.06 17.89 -36.91
N SER A 593 -1.99 19.06 -37.57
CA SER A 593 -1.01 19.29 -38.65
C SER A 593 0.45 19.52 -38.21
N GLY A 594 0.75 19.38 -36.92
CA GLY A 594 2.10 19.54 -36.35
C GLY A 594 2.44 20.92 -35.78
N LYS A 595 1.51 21.89 -35.82
CA LYS A 595 1.76 23.29 -35.39
C LYS A 595 2.47 23.41 -34.03
N THR A 596 1.87 22.85 -32.97
CA THR A 596 2.40 22.88 -31.60
C THR A 596 3.71 22.12 -31.47
N THR A 597 3.90 21.04 -32.23
CA THR A 597 5.13 20.25 -32.27
C THR A 597 6.33 21.08 -32.74
N CYS A 598 6.14 22.04 -33.66
CA CYS A 598 7.19 22.99 -34.03
C CYS A 598 7.63 23.87 -32.84
N ILE A 599 6.69 24.30 -31.98
CA ILE A 599 7.03 25.02 -30.73
C ILE A 599 7.72 24.08 -29.74
N SER A 600 7.25 22.85 -29.55
CA SER A 600 7.86 21.89 -28.61
C SER A 600 9.32 21.56 -28.98
N LEU A 601 9.63 21.44 -30.27
CA LEU A 601 11.00 21.25 -30.76
C LEU A 601 11.85 22.52 -30.62
N LEU A 602 11.26 23.71 -30.82
CA LEU A 602 11.96 24.99 -30.66
C LEU A 602 12.25 25.35 -29.19
N GLU A 603 11.40 24.94 -28.25
CA GLU A 603 11.68 24.96 -26.80
C GLU A 603 12.56 23.76 -26.36
N HIS A 604 13.09 22.97 -27.29
CA HIS A 604 13.96 21.81 -27.04
C HIS A 604 13.39 20.77 -26.06
N PHE A 605 12.06 20.64 -26.00
CA PHE A 605 11.38 19.59 -25.22
C PHE A 605 11.57 18.20 -25.85
N TYR A 606 11.89 18.19 -27.15
CA TYR A 606 12.21 17.02 -27.96
C TYR A 606 13.39 17.33 -28.89
N GLU A 607 14.10 16.30 -29.33
CA GLU A 607 15.03 16.34 -30.46
C GLU A 607 14.32 15.88 -31.74
N ALA A 608 14.77 16.34 -32.91
CA ALA A 608 14.25 15.90 -34.21
C ALA A 608 14.87 14.55 -34.62
N ASP A 609 14.11 13.70 -35.33
CA ASP A 609 14.64 12.43 -35.87
C ASP A 609 15.59 12.69 -37.07
N GLU A 610 15.30 13.72 -37.86
CA GLU A 610 16.05 14.15 -39.05
C GLU A 610 16.03 15.68 -39.12
N GLY A 611 17.09 16.28 -39.69
CA GLY A 611 17.21 17.73 -39.88
C GLY A 611 17.86 18.45 -38.69
N GLU A 612 17.85 19.79 -38.72
CA GLU A 612 18.36 20.63 -37.64
C GLU A 612 17.47 21.87 -37.41
N ILE A 613 17.44 22.35 -36.16
CA ILE A 613 16.76 23.59 -35.75
C ILE A 613 17.82 24.51 -35.17
N LEU A 614 17.87 25.74 -35.69
CA LEU A 614 18.87 26.75 -35.39
C LEU A 614 18.21 28.02 -34.89
N ILE A 615 18.85 28.71 -33.94
CA ILE A 615 18.66 30.15 -33.73
C ILE A 615 19.97 30.87 -34.02
N ASP A 616 19.91 31.97 -34.76
CA ASP A 616 21.06 32.79 -35.18
C ASP A 616 22.20 32.00 -35.87
N GLY A 617 21.88 30.81 -36.42
CA GLY A 617 22.83 29.89 -37.05
C GLY A 617 23.44 28.82 -36.12
N ILE A 618 23.11 28.82 -34.82
CA ILE A 618 23.58 27.87 -33.81
C ILE A 618 22.47 26.84 -33.51
N PRO A 619 22.75 25.52 -33.51
CA PRO A 619 21.80 24.50 -33.09
C PRO A 619 21.28 24.73 -31.67
N VAL A 620 19.95 24.60 -31.48
CA VAL A 620 19.29 24.89 -30.19
C VAL A 620 19.94 24.12 -29.01
N GLN A 621 20.28 22.85 -29.22
CA GLN A 621 20.95 21.98 -28.26
C GLN A 621 22.34 22.46 -27.75
N ASN A 622 22.99 23.40 -28.45
CA ASN A 622 24.31 23.89 -28.09
C ASN A 622 24.27 25.07 -27.10
N TYR A 623 23.11 25.74 -26.95
CA TYR A 623 22.92 26.85 -26.02
C TYR A 623 22.86 26.40 -24.56
N ASP A 624 23.32 27.25 -23.63
CA ASP A 624 22.97 27.06 -22.23
C ASP A 624 21.47 27.23 -22.04
N TYR A 625 20.83 26.18 -21.53
CA TYR A 625 19.39 26.06 -21.34
C TYR A 625 18.77 27.25 -20.56
N LYS A 626 19.45 27.79 -19.54
CA LYS A 626 18.92 28.93 -18.77
C LYS A 626 18.97 30.22 -19.57
N PHE A 627 20.06 30.46 -20.30
CA PHE A 627 20.17 31.59 -21.22
C PHE A 627 19.13 31.49 -22.34
N TYR A 628 18.92 30.29 -22.88
CA TYR A 628 17.95 30.04 -23.94
C TYR A 628 16.51 30.41 -23.53
N HIS A 629 15.98 29.85 -22.44
CA HIS A 629 14.63 30.16 -21.94
C HIS A 629 14.51 31.51 -21.18
N GLU A 630 15.58 32.33 -21.18
CA GLU A 630 15.53 33.75 -20.86
C GLU A 630 15.25 34.57 -22.13
N LYS A 631 15.87 34.22 -23.27
CA LYS A 631 15.73 34.94 -24.55
C LYS A 631 14.55 34.46 -25.41
N VAL A 632 14.15 33.21 -25.24
CA VAL A 632 12.95 32.59 -25.81
C VAL A 632 11.90 32.45 -24.70
N SER A 633 10.64 32.80 -24.99
CA SER A 633 9.53 32.66 -24.03
C SER A 633 8.25 32.17 -24.69
N LEU A 634 7.70 31.07 -24.18
CA LEU A 634 6.40 30.52 -24.57
C LEU A 634 5.23 31.07 -23.73
N VAL A 635 4.15 31.47 -24.42
CA VAL A 635 2.79 31.58 -23.88
C VAL A 635 1.94 30.45 -24.44
N SER A 636 1.68 29.44 -23.61
CA SER A 636 0.91 28.22 -23.96
C SER A 636 -0.60 28.48 -24.06
N GLN A 637 -1.29 27.61 -24.82
CA GLN A 637 -2.75 27.65 -24.99
C GLN A 637 -3.51 27.61 -23.66
N GLU A 638 -3.20 26.63 -22.79
CA GLU A 638 -3.72 26.57 -21.42
C GLU A 638 -2.65 27.04 -20.40
N PRO A 639 -2.64 28.32 -20.00
CA PRO A 639 -1.67 28.87 -19.07
C PRO A 639 -1.85 28.34 -17.65
N VAL A 640 -1.01 27.39 -17.24
CA VAL A 640 -0.94 26.93 -15.85
C VAL A 640 -0.30 28.01 -14.96
N LEU A 641 -0.97 28.32 -13.84
CA LEU A 641 -0.45 29.11 -12.72
C LEU A 641 -0.22 28.20 -11.51
N HIS A 642 0.78 28.51 -10.70
CA HIS A 642 1.05 27.81 -9.44
C HIS A 642 0.19 28.40 -8.30
N ALA A 643 -0.06 27.59 -7.27
CA ALA A 643 -0.66 28.02 -6.00
C ALA A 643 0.33 28.92 -5.22
N ARG A 644 0.42 30.17 -5.67
CA ARG A 644 1.21 31.29 -5.12
C ARG A 644 0.51 32.60 -5.51
N SER A 645 0.98 33.70 -4.94
CA SER A 645 0.63 35.07 -5.32
C SER A 645 0.73 35.31 -6.84
N ILE A 646 -0.02 36.29 -7.35
CA ILE A 646 0.12 36.78 -8.73
C ILE A 646 1.55 37.29 -8.96
N ARG A 647 2.17 37.97 -7.97
CA ARG A 647 3.57 38.45 -8.06
C ARG A 647 4.55 37.31 -8.33
N ASP A 648 4.49 36.23 -7.55
CA ASP A 648 5.38 35.07 -7.67
C ASP A 648 5.11 34.24 -8.93
N ASN A 649 3.89 34.30 -9.48
CA ASN A 649 3.56 33.72 -10.77
C ASN A 649 4.14 34.54 -11.94
N ILE A 650 4.08 35.88 -11.90
CA ILE A 650 4.72 36.73 -12.91
C ILE A 650 6.25 36.55 -12.87
N GLN A 651 6.85 36.56 -11.68
CA GLN A 651 8.31 36.41 -11.51
C GLN A 651 8.82 34.97 -11.67
N TYR A 652 8.00 34.03 -12.13
CA TYR A 652 8.33 32.62 -12.14
C TYR A 652 9.47 32.27 -13.13
N GLY A 653 10.54 31.68 -12.58
CA GLY A 653 11.74 31.27 -13.32
C GLY A 653 12.86 32.32 -13.38
N LEU A 654 12.65 33.53 -12.85
CA LEU A 654 13.71 34.53 -12.75
C LEU A 654 14.73 34.15 -11.67
N ILE A 655 16.02 34.41 -11.94
CA ILE A 655 17.11 34.23 -10.97
C ILE A 655 17.08 35.33 -9.92
N GLU A 656 16.81 36.58 -10.34
CA GLU A 656 16.72 37.75 -9.47
C GLU A 656 15.29 38.32 -9.50
N LYS A 657 14.73 38.64 -8.33
CA LYS A 657 13.40 39.26 -8.25
C LYS A 657 13.47 40.73 -8.66
N LYS A 658 12.81 41.06 -9.76
CA LYS A 658 12.63 42.44 -10.25
C LYS A 658 11.83 43.32 -9.27
N PRO A 659 12.03 44.65 -9.27
CA PRO A 659 11.25 45.57 -8.43
C PRO A 659 9.77 45.62 -8.86
N GLN A 660 8.90 46.01 -7.92
CA GLN A 660 7.44 46.07 -8.12
C GLN A 660 7.04 46.95 -9.33
N GLU A 661 7.78 48.02 -9.59
CA GLU A 661 7.58 48.91 -10.76
C GLU A 661 7.71 48.17 -12.10
N GLU A 662 8.66 47.25 -12.22
CA GLU A 662 8.85 46.46 -13.45
C GLU A 662 7.73 45.42 -13.62
N ILE A 663 7.27 44.83 -12.51
CA ILE A 663 6.12 43.91 -12.48
C ILE A 663 4.85 44.64 -12.91
N GLU A 664 4.66 45.89 -12.44
CA GLU A 664 3.53 46.74 -12.83
C GLU A 664 3.60 47.16 -14.30
N LEU A 665 4.78 47.53 -14.80
CA LEU A 665 4.99 47.87 -16.21
C LEU A 665 4.65 46.69 -17.15
N VAL A 666 5.16 45.48 -16.90
CA VAL A 666 4.80 44.33 -17.74
C VAL A 666 3.34 43.90 -17.57
N SER A 667 2.75 44.13 -16.39
CA SER A 667 1.32 43.89 -16.15
C SER A 667 0.44 44.91 -16.88
N GLN A 668 0.91 46.14 -17.11
CA GLN A 668 0.24 47.13 -17.95
C GLN A 668 0.38 46.76 -19.44
N MET A 669 1.57 46.33 -19.88
CA MET A 669 1.77 45.81 -21.24
C MET A 669 0.90 44.58 -21.55
N ALA A 670 0.76 43.66 -20.59
CA ALA A 670 -0.10 42.48 -20.68
C ALA A 670 -1.60 42.77 -20.44
N ASN A 671 -2.01 44.03 -20.26
CA ASN A 671 -3.37 44.47 -19.92
C ASN A 671 -3.95 43.77 -18.66
N ALA A 672 -3.09 43.34 -17.74
CA ALA A 672 -3.43 42.62 -16.50
C ALA A 672 -3.63 43.57 -15.30
N HIS A 673 -2.87 44.67 -15.27
CA HIS A 673 -2.76 45.56 -14.11
C HIS A 673 -4.11 46.09 -13.59
N LEU A 674 -5.08 46.33 -14.48
CA LEU A 674 -6.41 46.85 -14.13
C LEU A 674 -7.20 45.85 -13.26
N PHE A 675 -7.34 44.59 -13.69
CA PHE A 675 -8.07 43.59 -12.92
C PHE A 675 -7.29 43.15 -11.67
N ILE A 676 -5.95 43.09 -11.74
CA ILE A 676 -5.12 42.80 -10.57
C ILE A 676 -5.35 43.86 -9.50
N SER A 677 -5.41 45.15 -9.87
CA SER A 677 -5.65 46.25 -8.93
C SER A 677 -7.05 46.29 -8.31
N GLN A 678 -8.01 45.54 -8.87
CA GLN A 678 -9.37 45.39 -8.32
C GLN A 678 -9.46 44.29 -7.24
N PHE A 679 -8.50 43.37 -7.16
CA PHE A 679 -8.46 42.38 -6.07
C PHE A 679 -8.06 43.03 -4.74
N GLN A 680 -8.64 42.55 -3.64
CA GLN A 680 -8.39 43.06 -2.28
C GLN A 680 -6.90 43.04 -1.89
N CYS A 681 -6.17 41.98 -2.29
CA CYS A 681 -4.73 41.83 -2.04
C CYS A 681 -3.85 42.22 -3.23
N LYS A 682 -4.44 42.74 -4.32
CA LYS A 682 -3.75 43.13 -5.56
C LYS A 682 -2.80 42.04 -6.10
N TYR A 683 -1.49 42.31 -6.15
CA TYR A 683 -0.47 41.36 -6.61
C TYR A 683 -0.19 40.22 -5.61
N ASP A 684 -0.55 40.41 -4.34
CA ASP A 684 -0.44 39.42 -3.27
C ASP A 684 -1.68 38.50 -3.20
N THR A 685 -2.64 38.65 -4.11
CA THR A 685 -3.74 37.69 -4.29
C THR A 685 -3.20 36.33 -4.73
N GLU A 686 -3.59 35.28 -4.03
CA GLU A 686 -3.30 33.89 -4.38
C GLU A 686 -4.06 33.44 -5.64
N CYS A 687 -3.44 32.59 -6.46
CA CYS A 687 -4.07 32.05 -7.67
C CYS A 687 -4.83 30.73 -7.42
N GLY A 688 -4.53 30.03 -6.32
CA GLY A 688 -4.97 28.66 -6.08
C GLY A 688 -4.28 27.62 -6.98
N GLU A 689 -4.56 26.34 -6.75
CA GLU A 689 -3.98 25.25 -7.56
C GLU A 689 -4.41 25.38 -9.03
N ARG A 690 -3.46 25.25 -9.98
CA ARG A 690 -3.65 25.45 -11.43
C ARG A 690 -4.35 26.77 -11.79
N GLY A 691 -4.28 27.78 -10.91
CA GLY A 691 -4.98 29.04 -11.07
C GLY A 691 -6.51 28.94 -10.98
N VAL A 692 -7.09 27.95 -10.30
CA VAL A 692 -8.56 27.71 -10.27
C VAL A 692 -9.37 28.93 -9.80
N GLN A 693 -8.78 29.88 -9.08
CA GLN A 693 -9.45 31.12 -8.64
C GLN A 693 -9.44 32.24 -9.71
N MET A 694 -8.85 32.02 -10.89
CA MET A 694 -8.70 32.99 -11.97
C MET A 694 -9.45 32.56 -13.24
N ALA A 695 -10.13 33.51 -13.90
CA ALA A 695 -10.76 33.29 -15.20
C ALA A 695 -9.72 33.07 -16.32
N GLY A 696 -10.11 32.40 -17.41
CA GLY A 696 -9.18 32.07 -18.52
C GLY A 696 -8.37 33.27 -19.02
N GLY A 697 -9.05 34.38 -19.35
CA GLY A 697 -8.42 35.63 -19.80
C GLY A 697 -7.62 36.38 -18.74
N GLN A 698 -7.77 36.04 -17.46
CA GLN A 698 -6.88 36.52 -16.40
C GLN A 698 -5.60 35.69 -16.36
N LYS A 699 -5.70 34.35 -16.44
CA LYS A 699 -4.53 33.45 -16.52
C LYS A 699 -3.66 33.76 -17.74
N GLN A 700 -4.26 33.98 -18.90
CA GLN A 700 -3.53 34.23 -20.15
C GLN A 700 -2.77 35.57 -20.11
N ARG A 701 -3.36 36.62 -19.51
CA ARG A 701 -2.67 37.89 -19.26
C ARG A 701 -1.56 37.79 -18.20
N ILE A 702 -1.75 37.01 -17.13
CA ILE A 702 -0.68 36.74 -16.15
C ILE A 702 0.46 35.94 -16.79
N ALA A 703 0.15 34.96 -17.64
CA ALA A 703 1.16 34.20 -18.38
C ALA A 703 1.91 35.05 -19.43
N LEU A 704 1.23 36.00 -20.08
CA LEU A 704 1.87 36.98 -20.95
C LEU A 704 2.81 37.89 -20.14
N ALA A 705 2.38 38.44 -18.99
CA ALA A 705 3.25 39.21 -18.10
C ALA A 705 4.48 38.39 -17.63
N ARG A 706 4.30 37.10 -17.34
CA ARG A 706 5.36 36.13 -16.99
C ARG A 706 6.37 35.87 -18.12
N ALA A 707 5.94 35.95 -19.38
CA ALA A 707 6.85 35.93 -20.53
C ALA A 707 7.60 37.27 -20.67
N LEU A 708 6.89 38.40 -20.54
CA LEU A 708 7.44 39.73 -20.78
C LEU A 708 8.49 40.18 -19.75
N ILE A 709 8.38 39.77 -18.48
CA ILE A 709 9.34 40.15 -17.42
C ILE A 709 10.78 39.65 -17.69
N ARG A 710 10.94 38.66 -18.59
CA ARG A 710 12.25 38.17 -19.04
C ARG A 710 12.89 39.06 -20.12
N SER A 711 12.12 40.01 -20.68
CA SER A 711 12.49 40.79 -21.87
C SER A 711 12.99 39.92 -23.05
N PRO A 712 12.19 38.92 -23.49
CA PRO A 712 12.62 37.97 -24.52
C PRO A 712 12.81 38.64 -25.88
N ASN A 713 13.74 38.08 -26.66
CA ASN A 713 13.97 38.41 -28.07
C ASN A 713 13.04 37.62 -29.01
N VAL A 714 12.71 36.38 -28.63
CA VAL A 714 11.80 35.48 -29.35
C VAL A 714 10.59 35.19 -28.47
N LEU A 715 9.39 35.47 -28.98
CA LEU A 715 8.12 35.19 -28.31
C LEU A 715 7.37 34.09 -29.08
N LEU A 716 7.08 32.98 -28.39
CA LEU A 716 6.30 31.87 -28.94
C LEU A 716 4.88 31.94 -28.38
N LEU A 717 3.88 31.94 -29.26
CA LEU A 717 2.47 32.11 -28.88
C LEU A 717 1.65 30.93 -29.41
N ASP A 718 1.20 30.04 -28.53
CA ASP A 718 0.42 28.85 -28.90
C ASP A 718 -1.07 29.07 -28.63
N GLU A 719 -1.85 29.33 -29.69
CA GLU A 719 -3.32 29.49 -29.69
C GLU A 719 -3.88 30.36 -28.54
N ALA A 720 -3.12 31.38 -28.12
CA ALA A 720 -3.23 32.11 -26.85
C ALA A 720 -4.47 33.03 -26.66
N THR A 721 -5.56 32.81 -27.41
CA THR A 721 -6.90 33.37 -27.15
C THR A 721 -8.05 32.38 -27.43
N SER A 722 -7.78 31.11 -27.75
CA SER A 722 -8.80 30.16 -28.24
C SER A 722 -9.90 29.80 -27.23
N ALA A 723 -9.65 30.00 -25.94
CA ALA A 723 -10.55 29.64 -24.83
C ALA A 723 -11.16 30.86 -24.12
N LEU A 724 -11.27 32.00 -24.82
CA LEU A 724 -11.71 33.28 -24.26
C LEU A 724 -13.08 33.73 -24.78
N ASP A 725 -13.79 34.48 -23.93
CA ASP A 725 -14.87 35.37 -24.34
C ASP A 725 -14.35 36.55 -25.17
N ALA A 726 -15.22 37.17 -25.97
CA ALA A 726 -14.83 38.18 -26.94
C ALA A 726 -14.19 39.45 -26.32
N GLU A 727 -14.56 39.81 -25.08
CA GLU A 727 -13.97 40.98 -24.41
C GLU A 727 -12.55 40.66 -23.91
N ALA A 728 -12.37 39.53 -23.22
CA ALA A 728 -11.06 39.07 -22.80
C ALA A 728 -10.13 38.78 -23.99
N GLU A 729 -10.66 38.22 -25.09
CA GLU A 729 -9.90 38.02 -26.33
C GLU A 729 -9.43 39.35 -26.91
N ALA A 730 -10.28 40.37 -27.02
CA ALA A 730 -9.88 41.69 -27.51
C ALA A 730 -8.77 42.29 -26.61
N GLN A 731 -8.92 42.19 -25.28
CA GLN A 731 -7.94 42.67 -24.31
C GLN A 731 -6.59 41.93 -24.39
N VAL A 732 -6.58 40.64 -24.75
CA VAL A 732 -5.34 39.84 -24.95
C VAL A 732 -4.73 40.08 -26.33
N GLN A 733 -5.51 40.16 -27.41
CA GLN A 733 -5.01 40.48 -28.74
C GLN A 733 -4.38 41.88 -28.78
N GLU A 734 -4.93 42.87 -28.07
CA GLU A 734 -4.31 44.18 -27.92
C GLU A 734 -2.96 44.09 -27.18
N ALA A 735 -2.89 43.34 -26.08
CA ALA A 735 -1.66 43.11 -25.34
C ALA A 735 -0.59 42.41 -26.18
N ILE A 736 -0.97 41.42 -27.00
CA ILE A 736 -0.10 40.75 -27.97
C ILE A 736 0.41 41.77 -29.02
N ALA A 737 -0.49 42.55 -29.64
CA ALA A 737 -0.11 43.53 -30.67
C ALA A 737 0.90 44.58 -30.16
N ARG A 738 0.77 45.02 -28.89
CA ARG A 738 1.71 45.95 -28.24
C ARG A 738 3.07 45.30 -27.91
N THR A 739 3.14 43.98 -27.79
CA THR A 739 4.33 43.25 -27.27
C THR A 739 5.15 42.56 -28.36
N VAL A 740 4.54 42.30 -29.53
CA VAL A 740 5.23 41.84 -30.76
C VAL A 740 6.32 42.83 -31.22
N ILE A 741 6.13 44.13 -30.98
CA ILE A 741 7.01 45.19 -31.50
C ILE A 741 8.46 44.98 -31.01
N GLY A 742 9.39 44.85 -31.96
CA GLY A 742 10.82 44.68 -31.70
C GLY A 742 11.27 43.27 -31.31
N ARG A 743 10.43 42.24 -31.51
CA ARG A 743 10.72 40.83 -31.21
C ARG A 743 10.43 39.94 -32.41
N THR A 744 11.17 38.84 -32.54
CA THR A 744 10.76 37.76 -33.44
C THR A 744 9.57 37.04 -32.80
N VAL A 745 8.50 36.81 -33.56
CA VAL A 745 7.30 36.18 -33.02
C VAL A 745 6.84 35.02 -33.91
N LEU A 746 6.78 33.82 -33.32
CA LEU A 746 6.20 32.65 -33.96
C LEU A 746 4.86 32.35 -33.27
N VAL A 747 3.76 32.55 -33.99
CA VAL A 747 2.40 32.41 -33.46
C VAL A 747 1.64 31.28 -34.15
N ILE A 748 1.10 30.35 -33.37
CA ILE A 748 0.12 29.38 -33.84
C ILE A 748 -1.25 30.06 -33.79
N ALA A 749 -1.74 30.42 -34.97
CA ALA A 749 -2.84 31.37 -35.11
C ALA A 749 -4.10 30.68 -35.61
N HIS A 750 -5.10 30.57 -34.72
CA HIS A 750 -6.44 30.06 -35.04
C HIS A 750 -7.48 31.17 -35.27
N ARG A 751 -7.08 32.44 -35.20
CA ARG A 751 -7.98 33.61 -35.32
C ARG A 751 -7.54 34.55 -36.43
N LEU A 752 -8.50 34.93 -37.29
CA LEU A 752 -8.26 35.69 -38.52
C LEU A 752 -7.53 37.03 -38.30
N SER A 753 -7.78 37.71 -37.18
CA SER A 753 -7.12 38.96 -36.80
C SER A 753 -5.61 38.79 -36.61
N THR A 754 -5.19 37.80 -35.82
CA THR A 754 -3.79 37.47 -35.58
C THR A 754 -3.09 37.00 -36.84
N ILE A 755 -3.78 36.19 -37.67
CA ILE A 755 -3.26 35.68 -38.94
C ILE A 755 -3.03 36.84 -39.94
N ARG A 756 -3.99 37.75 -40.09
CA ARG A 756 -3.96 38.83 -41.09
C ARG A 756 -2.82 39.84 -40.86
N ASN A 757 -2.42 40.02 -39.61
CA ASN A 757 -1.40 40.99 -39.21
C ASN A 757 0.03 40.43 -39.27
N ALA A 758 0.22 39.12 -39.42
CA ALA A 758 1.53 38.50 -39.56
C ALA A 758 2.22 38.94 -40.88
N ASN A 759 3.54 39.16 -40.83
CA ASN A 759 4.34 39.51 -42.00
C ASN A 759 4.33 38.37 -43.04
N LYS A 760 4.36 37.13 -42.54
CA LYS A 760 4.47 35.90 -43.31
C LYS A 760 3.64 34.79 -42.65
N ILE A 761 3.04 33.95 -43.47
CA ILE A 761 2.17 32.86 -43.05
C ILE A 761 2.71 31.55 -43.63
N LEU A 762 2.77 30.53 -42.79
CA LEU A 762 3.17 29.15 -43.12
C LEU A 762 1.98 28.23 -42.89
N VAL A 763 1.56 27.51 -43.93
CA VAL A 763 0.39 26.64 -43.90
C VAL A 763 0.84 25.18 -43.83
N LEU A 764 0.57 24.52 -42.71
CA LEU A 764 0.97 23.14 -42.44
C LEU A 764 -0.20 22.18 -42.70
N GLN A 765 0.04 21.12 -43.47
CA GLN A 765 -0.90 20.03 -43.70
C GLN A 765 -0.15 18.68 -43.62
N TYR A 766 -0.68 17.71 -42.86
CA TYR A 766 -0.12 16.37 -42.70
C TYR A 766 1.39 16.29 -42.34
N GLY A 767 1.94 17.32 -41.69
CA GLY A 767 3.34 17.41 -41.30
C GLY A 767 4.28 18.11 -42.30
N GLU A 768 3.73 18.70 -43.36
CA GLU A 768 4.47 19.36 -44.44
C GLU A 768 3.97 20.81 -44.63
N ILE A 769 4.83 21.73 -45.08
CA ILE A 769 4.44 23.11 -45.44
C ILE A 769 3.93 23.10 -46.89
N VAL A 770 2.64 23.37 -47.07
CA VAL A 770 1.98 23.34 -48.39
C VAL A 770 1.84 24.73 -49.04
N GLU A 771 1.78 25.79 -48.23
CA GLU A 771 1.73 27.18 -48.72
C GLU A 771 2.54 28.13 -47.83
N GLU A 772 3.25 29.06 -48.46
CA GLU A 772 3.97 30.18 -47.84
C GLU A 772 3.61 31.50 -48.55
N GLY A 773 3.50 32.61 -47.81
CA GLY A 773 3.31 33.96 -48.35
C GLY A 773 2.71 34.95 -47.36
N THR A 774 2.37 36.16 -47.84
CA THR A 774 1.55 37.11 -47.06
C THR A 774 0.07 36.72 -47.08
N HIS A 775 -0.73 37.26 -46.16
CA HIS A 775 -2.21 37.12 -46.19
C HIS A 775 -2.80 37.43 -47.58
N ILE A 776 -2.34 38.51 -48.23
CA ILE A 776 -2.87 38.95 -49.53
C ILE A 776 -2.52 37.94 -50.62
N ASP A 777 -1.31 37.38 -50.60
CA ASP A 777 -0.85 36.44 -51.62
C ASP A 777 -1.48 35.06 -51.49
N LEU A 778 -1.66 34.57 -50.26
CA LEU A 778 -2.37 33.31 -50.03
C LEU A 778 -3.87 33.42 -50.37
N MET A 779 -4.51 34.57 -50.11
CA MET A 779 -5.88 34.83 -50.57
C MET A 779 -5.99 34.89 -52.10
N ARG A 780 -4.94 35.36 -52.82
CA ARG A 780 -4.87 35.31 -54.30
C ARG A 780 -4.70 33.88 -54.82
N LYS A 781 -3.86 33.06 -54.16
CA LYS A 781 -3.60 31.65 -54.54
C LYS A 781 -4.85 30.75 -54.46
N ARG A 782 -5.82 31.09 -53.60
CA ARG A 782 -7.08 30.34 -53.37
C ARG A 782 -6.87 28.87 -52.92
N GLY A 783 -5.74 28.58 -52.29
CA GLY A 783 -5.39 27.25 -51.77
C GLY A 783 -6.10 26.87 -50.46
N LEU A 784 -5.49 25.95 -49.70
CA LEU A 784 -5.92 25.55 -48.36
C LEU A 784 -6.06 26.76 -47.43
N TYR A 785 -5.15 27.74 -47.51
CA TYR A 785 -5.26 28.96 -46.70
C TYR A 785 -6.59 29.68 -46.91
N TYR A 786 -6.96 29.90 -48.17
CA TYR A 786 -8.22 30.57 -48.54
C TYR A 786 -9.43 29.75 -48.09
N GLN A 787 -9.37 28.42 -48.12
CA GLN A 787 -10.45 27.55 -47.61
C GLN A 787 -10.60 27.65 -46.08
N LEU A 788 -9.50 27.72 -45.33
CA LEU A 788 -9.51 27.91 -43.88
C LEU A 788 -10.06 29.30 -43.51
N VAL A 789 -9.57 30.36 -44.17
CA VAL A 789 -10.08 31.73 -44.00
C VAL A 789 -11.57 31.81 -44.32
N LYS A 790 -12.00 31.25 -45.46
CA LYS A 790 -13.40 31.28 -45.89
C LYS A 790 -14.30 30.61 -44.86
N ARG A 791 -13.96 29.40 -44.39
CA ARG A 791 -14.74 28.68 -43.37
C ARG A 791 -14.86 29.48 -42.07
N GLN A 792 -13.77 30.10 -41.61
CA GLN A 792 -13.80 30.92 -40.40
C GLN A 792 -14.68 32.17 -40.56
N THR A 793 -14.65 32.84 -41.71
CA THR A 793 -15.56 33.97 -41.98
C THR A 793 -17.02 33.52 -42.04
N GLU A 794 -17.31 32.38 -42.69
CA GLU A 794 -18.66 31.80 -42.76
C GLU A 794 -19.19 31.41 -41.36
N GLN A 795 -18.34 30.89 -40.46
CA GLN A 795 -18.71 30.62 -39.07
C GLN A 795 -19.03 31.89 -38.28
N ASN A 796 -18.16 32.91 -38.34
CA ASN A 796 -18.39 34.20 -37.67
C ASN A 796 -19.68 34.87 -38.16
N GLU A 797 -20.02 34.78 -39.46
CA GLU A 797 -21.28 35.30 -40.01
C GLU A 797 -22.53 34.55 -39.54
N ILE A 798 -22.41 33.31 -39.07
CA ILE A 798 -23.51 32.54 -38.48
C ILE A 798 -23.71 32.95 -37.02
N GLU A 799 -22.64 33.01 -36.22
CA GLU A 799 -22.70 33.46 -34.81
C GLU A 799 -23.33 34.86 -34.67
N ILE A 800 -22.97 35.79 -35.56
CA ILE A 800 -23.55 37.14 -35.60
C ILE A 800 -25.05 37.11 -35.94
N LYS A 801 -25.49 36.22 -36.83
CA LYS A 801 -26.92 36.08 -37.18
C LYS A 801 -27.71 35.54 -36.00
N ASP A 802 -27.25 34.46 -35.35
CA ASP A 802 -27.97 33.86 -34.23
C ASP A 802 -28.08 34.82 -33.02
N HIS A 803 -27.02 35.58 -32.72
CA HIS A 803 -27.09 36.65 -31.72
C HIS A 803 -28.08 37.77 -32.08
N SER A 804 -28.17 38.17 -33.36
CA SER A 804 -29.13 39.19 -33.81
C SER A 804 -30.59 38.71 -33.75
N ILE A 805 -30.83 37.42 -34.02
CA ILE A 805 -32.16 36.79 -33.92
C ILE A 805 -32.61 36.74 -32.45
N HIS A 806 -31.73 36.39 -31.52
CA HIS A 806 -32.05 36.39 -30.10
C HIS A 806 -32.39 37.79 -29.56
N HIS A 807 -31.67 38.84 -29.97
CA HIS A 807 -31.97 40.21 -29.56
C HIS A 807 -33.26 40.78 -30.16
N HIS A 808 -33.70 40.32 -31.34
CA HIS A 808 -35.00 40.74 -31.89
C HIS A 808 -36.20 40.08 -31.22
N ASN A 809 -36.08 38.82 -30.77
CA ASN A 809 -37.20 38.11 -30.14
C ASN A 809 -37.52 38.55 -28.70
N THR A 810 -36.62 39.26 -28.00
CA THR A 810 -36.90 39.74 -26.62
C THR A 810 -37.82 40.96 -26.56
N ASN A 811 -37.98 41.71 -27.66
CA ASN A 811 -38.68 43.01 -27.64
C ASN A 811 -40.15 42.97 -28.07
N ASN A 812 -40.66 41.82 -28.53
CA ASN A 812 -42.01 41.73 -29.13
C ASN A 812 -43.06 41.02 -28.24
N ASN A 813 -42.70 40.49 -27.07
CA ASN A 813 -43.57 39.62 -26.24
C ASN A 813 -44.05 40.28 -24.93
N THR A 814 -44.40 41.58 -24.95
CA THR A 814 -44.82 42.34 -23.77
C THR A 814 -46.16 43.10 -23.93
N THR A 815 -47.10 42.55 -24.72
CA THR A 815 -48.45 43.13 -24.86
C THR A 815 -49.59 42.12 -25.11
N MET A 816 -49.79 41.16 -24.19
CA MET A 816 -51.13 40.59 -23.93
C MET A 816 -51.33 40.30 -22.44
N LEU A 817 -52.41 40.85 -21.87
CA LEU A 817 -52.88 40.62 -20.51
C LEU A 817 -54.29 40.03 -20.56
N MET A 818 -54.53 38.96 -19.79
CA MET A 818 -55.85 38.57 -19.24
C MET A 818 -55.67 37.45 -18.18
N ASP A 819 -55.96 37.76 -16.91
CA ASP A 819 -57.15 37.28 -16.18
C ASP A 819 -57.49 35.77 -16.33
N VAL A 820 -57.72 34.91 -15.31
CA VAL A 820 -58.13 34.95 -13.87
C VAL A 820 -57.83 33.54 -13.24
N PRO A 821 -57.96 33.19 -11.92
CA PRO A 821 -57.83 33.88 -10.61
C PRO A 821 -56.71 33.33 -9.70
N LEU A 822 -56.54 33.97 -8.53
CA LEU A 822 -55.93 33.39 -7.32
C LEU A 822 -56.96 32.61 -6.47
N THR A 823 -56.51 31.61 -5.70
CA THR A 823 -57.25 31.09 -4.52
C THR A 823 -56.30 30.77 -3.36
N ASP A 824 -56.59 31.31 -2.18
CA ASP A 824 -55.78 31.17 -0.96
C ASP A 824 -55.72 29.75 -0.37
N LYS A 825 -54.56 29.42 0.23
CA LYS A 825 -54.52 28.77 1.56
C LYS A 825 -53.18 28.91 2.30
N LYS A 826 -53.10 29.99 3.09
CA LYS A 826 -52.51 30.14 4.45
C LYS A 826 -51.19 29.41 4.82
N TYR A 827 -50.27 30.21 5.38
CA TYR A 827 -49.54 30.07 6.66
C TYR A 827 -49.31 28.65 7.28
N SER A 828 -48.17 28.36 7.91
CA SER A 828 -47.25 29.27 8.62
C SER A 828 -45.78 28.80 8.66
N THR A 829 -44.88 29.75 8.84
CA THR A 829 -43.48 29.54 9.22
C THR A 829 -43.31 28.99 10.66
N SER A 830 -42.26 28.21 10.89
CA SER A 830 -41.52 28.23 12.16
C SER A 830 -40.05 27.84 11.95
N PHE A 831 -39.16 28.51 12.68
CA PHE A 831 -37.75 28.10 12.82
C PHE A 831 -37.65 26.88 13.74
N ASN A 832 -36.62 26.06 13.55
CA ASN A 832 -35.70 25.81 14.66
C ASN A 832 -34.31 25.39 14.18
N ALA A 833 -33.30 25.70 14.98
CA ALA A 833 -31.91 25.32 14.79
C ALA A 833 -31.34 24.78 16.11
N LYS A 834 -30.21 24.06 15.99
CA LYS A 834 -29.61 23.16 17.01
C LYS A 834 -30.34 21.83 17.16
N ASP A 835 -29.60 20.73 16.99
CA ASP A 835 -28.92 20.15 18.16
C ASP A 835 -27.49 19.73 17.77
N SER A 836 -26.66 19.43 18.77
CA SER A 836 -25.22 19.17 18.58
C SER A 836 -24.65 18.22 19.63
N ILE A 837 -24.11 17.08 19.17
CA ILE A 837 -23.07 16.26 19.82
C ILE A 837 -22.13 15.79 18.69
#